data_AF-A0A482VPX8-F1
#
_entry.id   AF-A0A482VPX8-F1
#
_cell.length_a   1.000
_cell.length_b   1.000
_cell.length_c   1.000
_cell.angle_alpha   90.00
_cell.angle_beta   90.00
_cell.angle_gamma   90.00
#
_symmetry.space_group_name_H-M   'P 1'
#
loop_
_entity.id
_entity.type
_entity.pdbx_description
1 polymer ?
#
loop_
_entity_poly.entity_id
_entity_poly.type
_entity_poly.pdbx_seq_one_letter_code
_entity_poly.pdbx_strand_id
1 'polypeptide(L)'
;MKSGLVATLVILASTSSWAETPILSDQFIRSINQKQSTWVAGRNFPENTPLEYLKRLNGALDPDPNHHVPLKVHRVIPEAIPTTFDARTNWPHCESIKSIRNQGNCGSCWAFGAASAITDRLCIATDGAVKFEFSAEDLVACCKTCGDGCDGGYTYDAWGYWVTDGIVSGGDYNSNRGCQPYSKSPFLDHVTPVCKRTCSNTNYGTPYSNDKHYGVSHYILEENESQIQMEILTNGPVEVSYTVYEDFYSYQSGVYQHTYGNKSGSHAVKVLGWGVEDGTPYWLVANSWGSDWGSLGGFFKILRGVNHCGIKRNVIAGERILLEVGKMGSSLVSILVILASTTSWAKTPILSDQFIRSINQKQSTWVAGRNFPEDTPLEYLKRLNGALDPDPQDRVPLKLHRVVPGAIPTTFDARTNWPHCESIKYIRDQGNCGSCWAFGTASAITDRLCIATGGAVKFEFSAENLLACCTECGNGCDGGKTYVAWNYWITHGVVSGGDYNSSRGCQPYSESAFINHITPTCQKTCSNTGYGTSYCKDRRFGASRYRLEQDESQIQMEILTNGPLEVSYNVYDDFYNYQSGVYQHTYGNYSGSHAVKVLGWGVEDGTPYWLIANSWGSDWGSLGGFFKILRGANHCGIKQLISCCTECGHGCQGGSSTRAWDYWVSDGIVLGGDCYTGKGCQPYSESAFENGVTPECDKTCSNADYETRYSEDKHYGASHYKIESDVSQIQAEILANGPVEGSFTVYDDFFAYQTGVYQYTYGDVAGAHAIKILGWGVENDTPYWLVANSWGENWGGLGGFFKILRGEDHCGIENNINAGEPKL
;
A
#
# COMPACT_ATOMS: atom_id res chain seq x y z
N MET A 1 10.70 90.19 -36.99
CA MET A 1 11.86 89.26 -36.95
C MET A 1 11.88 88.55 -35.61
N LYS A 2 11.26 87.37 -35.51
CA LYS A 2 11.56 86.35 -34.50
C LYS A 2 11.33 84.99 -35.17
N SER A 3 12.34 84.15 -35.02
CA SER A 3 12.64 82.95 -35.78
C SER A 3 11.70 81.81 -35.43
N GLY A 4 11.03 81.23 -36.43
CA GLY A 4 10.37 79.92 -36.32
C GLY A 4 11.26 78.88 -37.00
N LEU A 5 11.87 77.98 -36.21
CA LEU A 5 12.45 76.75 -36.73
C LEU A 5 11.30 75.76 -36.97
N VAL A 6 11.04 75.44 -38.23
CA VAL A 6 10.24 74.26 -38.62
C VAL A 6 11.25 73.13 -38.83
N ALA A 7 11.33 72.21 -37.87
CA ALA A 7 12.05 70.95 -38.04
C ALA A 7 11.07 69.93 -38.61
N THR A 8 11.28 69.56 -39.87
CA THR A 8 10.57 68.46 -40.54
C THR A 8 10.97 67.16 -39.86
N LEU A 9 10.08 66.60 -39.04
CA LEU A 9 10.26 65.27 -38.45
C LEU A 9 10.07 64.23 -39.56
N VAL A 10 11.17 63.63 -40.01
CA VAL A 10 11.14 62.41 -40.83
C VAL A 10 10.63 61.29 -39.93
N ILE A 11 9.38 60.87 -40.14
CA ILE A 11 8.85 59.64 -39.55
C ILE A 11 9.53 58.49 -40.29
N LEU A 12 10.64 58.00 -39.75
CA LEU A 12 11.11 56.66 -40.02
C LEU A 12 10.05 55.71 -39.45
N ALA A 13 9.18 55.19 -40.32
CA ALA A 13 8.40 54.01 -39.99
C ALA A 13 9.41 52.87 -39.77
N SER A 14 9.77 52.64 -38.50
CA SER A 14 10.37 51.37 -38.12
C SER A 14 9.31 50.30 -38.36
N THR A 15 9.44 49.60 -39.48
CA THR A 15 8.85 48.27 -39.59
C THR A 15 9.50 47.45 -38.49
N SER A 16 8.84 47.31 -37.35
CA SER A 16 9.17 46.28 -36.39
C SER A 16 8.93 44.94 -37.09
N SER A 17 9.97 44.43 -37.75
CA SER A 17 10.03 43.01 -38.10
C SER A 17 9.89 42.27 -36.77
N TRP A 18 8.74 41.61 -36.57
CA TRP A 18 8.55 40.68 -35.47
C TRP A 18 9.69 39.68 -35.57
N ALA A 19 10.61 39.69 -34.60
CA ALA A 19 11.76 38.80 -34.65
C ALA A 19 11.25 37.35 -34.64
N GLU A 20 11.59 36.59 -35.67
CA GLU A 20 11.29 35.16 -35.75
C GLU A 20 11.96 34.44 -34.57
N THR A 21 11.22 33.57 -33.90
CA THR A 21 11.76 32.73 -32.83
C THR A 21 12.57 31.60 -33.47
N PRO A 22 13.91 31.55 -33.30
CA PRO A 22 14.77 30.68 -34.09
C PRO A 22 14.42 29.18 -34.03
N ILE A 23 13.93 28.71 -32.88
CA ILE A 23 13.53 27.31 -32.65
C ILE A 23 12.21 26.93 -33.33
N LEU A 24 11.51 27.88 -33.94
CA LEU A 24 10.29 27.64 -34.73
C LEU A 24 10.52 27.85 -36.24
N SER A 25 11.74 28.21 -36.65
CA SER A 25 12.07 28.46 -38.06
C SER A 25 12.02 27.19 -38.90
N ASP A 26 11.72 27.35 -40.20
CA ASP A 26 11.76 26.23 -41.15
C ASP A 26 13.14 25.57 -41.22
N GLN A 27 14.21 26.34 -40.99
CA GLN A 27 15.57 25.80 -40.93
C GLN A 27 15.75 24.87 -39.74
N PHE A 28 15.21 25.22 -38.57
CA PHE A 28 15.26 24.38 -37.38
C PHE A 28 14.49 23.07 -37.61
N ILE A 29 13.26 23.16 -38.12
CA ILE A 29 12.42 21.99 -38.46
C ILE A 29 13.12 21.07 -39.47
N ARG A 30 13.71 21.62 -40.54
CA ARG A 30 14.49 20.84 -41.51
C ARG A 30 15.69 20.15 -40.86
N SER A 31 16.37 20.81 -39.93
CA SER A 31 17.53 20.25 -39.23
C SER A 31 17.15 19.05 -38.36
N ILE A 32 15.98 19.09 -37.72
CA ILE A 32 15.44 17.95 -36.97
C ILE A 32 15.16 16.79 -37.94
N ASN A 33 14.37 17.01 -38.98
CA ASN A 33 13.98 15.95 -39.94
C ASN A 33 15.17 15.33 -40.71
N GLN A 34 16.33 15.99 -40.74
CA GLN A 34 17.57 15.40 -41.27
C GLN A 34 18.31 14.49 -40.28
N LYS A 35 18.08 14.64 -38.97
CA LYS A 35 18.83 13.95 -37.90
C LYS A 35 18.10 12.77 -37.29
N GLN A 36 16.76 12.78 -37.32
CA GLN A 36 15.94 11.75 -36.70
C GLN A 36 15.00 11.12 -37.73
N SER A 37 14.63 9.86 -37.50
CA SER A 37 13.75 9.10 -38.40
C SER A 37 12.51 8.52 -37.74
N THR A 38 12.39 8.54 -36.41
CA THR A 38 11.25 7.90 -35.72
C THR A 38 10.06 8.83 -35.54
N TRP A 39 10.20 10.12 -35.80
CA TRP A 39 9.11 11.10 -35.72
C TRP A 39 9.20 12.13 -36.84
N VAL A 40 8.22 13.01 -36.95
CA VAL A 40 8.20 14.09 -37.95
C VAL A 40 8.05 15.42 -37.25
N ALA A 41 8.96 16.35 -37.55
CA ALA A 41 8.87 17.73 -37.11
C ALA A 41 8.10 18.59 -38.13
N GLY A 42 7.30 19.52 -37.61
CA GLY A 42 6.50 20.48 -38.35
C GLY A 42 6.09 21.65 -37.46
N ARG A 43 5.31 22.58 -38.01
CA ARG A 43 4.99 23.84 -37.34
C ARG A 43 3.70 23.72 -36.52
N ASN A 44 3.80 23.77 -35.20
CA ASN A 44 2.63 23.83 -34.29
C ASN A 44 2.32 25.24 -33.79
N PHE A 45 3.34 26.10 -33.70
CA PHE A 45 3.21 27.47 -33.20
C PHE A 45 3.58 28.46 -34.31
N PRO A 46 2.96 29.65 -34.35
CA PRO A 46 3.41 30.75 -35.21
C PRO A 46 4.91 31.05 -35.04
N GLU A 47 5.59 31.42 -36.11
CA GLU A 47 7.05 31.65 -36.11
C GLU A 47 7.50 32.79 -35.20
N ASN A 48 6.60 33.74 -34.94
CA ASN A 48 6.81 34.86 -34.05
C ASN A 48 6.31 34.60 -32.62
N THR A 49 5.95 33.36 -32.26
CA THR A 49 5.57 33.02 -30.88
C THR A 49 6.75 33.27 -29.95
N PRO A 50 6.62 34.10 -28.89
CA PRO A 50 7.74 34.42 -28.00
C PRO A 50 8.32 33.18 -27.32
N LEU A 51 9.65 33.10 -27.22
CA LEU A 51 10.31 32.00 -26.52
C LEU A 51 9.88 31.87 -25.05
N GLU A 52 9.54 32.98 -24.41
CA GLU A 52 8.99 33.01 -23.05
C GLU A 52 7.65 32.24 -22.95
N TYR A 53 6.77 32.40 -23.94
CA TYR A 53 5.52 31.65 -24.01
C TYR A 53 5.79 30.14 -24.09
N LEU A 54 6.71 29.72 -24.96
CA LEU A 54 7.07 28.30 -25.10
C LEU A 54 7.65 27.73 -23.79
N LYS A 55 8.58 28.45 -23.15
CA LYS A 55 9.17 28.02 -21.88
C LYS A 55 8.14 27.85 -20.78
N ARG A 56 7.18 28.78 -20.72
CA ARG A 56 6.07 28.81 -19.76
C ARG A 56 5.09 27.65 -19.91
N LEU A 57 5.02 27.01 -21.07
CA LEU A 57 4.26 25.76 -21.20
C LEU A 57 4.78 24.65 -20.27
N ASN A 58 6.07 24.70 -19.90
CA ASN A 58 6.74 23.73 -19.04
C ASN A 58 6.72 24.18 -17.57
N GLY A 59 5.58 24.01 -16.92
CA GLY A 59 5.35 24.45 -15.54
C GLY A 59 5.47 23.37 -14.47
N ALA A 60 5.99 22.17 -14.77
CA ALA A 60 6.19 21.17 -13.74
C ALA A 60 7.50 21.46 -13.01
N LEU A 61 7.48 21.39 -11.68
CA LEU A 61 8.68 21.51 -10.86
C LEU A 61 9.27 20.13 -10.57
N ASP A 62 10.60 20.06 -10.47
CA ASP A 62 11.30 18.84 -10.08
C ASP A 62 10.96 18.53 -8.60
N PRO A 63 10.71 17.27 -8.23
CA PRO A 63 10.29 16.95 -6.87
C PRO A 63 11.35 17.27 -5.82
N ASP A 64 10.92 17.73 -4.65
CA ASP A 64 11.79 17.86 -3.49
C ASP A 64 12.20 16.44 -3.01
N PRO A 65 13.50 16.10 -3.00
CA PRO A 65 13.98 14.79 -2.57
C PRO A 65 13.66 14.47 -1.10
N ASN A 66 13.28 15.46 -0.29
CA ASN A 66 12.87 15.26 1.11
C ASN A 66 11.36 15.04 1.26
N HIS A 67 10.57 15.27 0.20
CA HIS A 67 9.13 15.09 0.22
C HIS A 67 8.78 13.62 -0.06
N HIS A 68 8.29 12.92 0.95
CA HIS A 68 8.05 11.49 0.90
C HIS A 68 6.60 11.19 0.52
N VAL A 69 6.39 10.75 -0.72
CA VAL A 69 5.11 10.24 -1.21
C VAL A 69 5.13 8.70 -1.12
N PRO A 70 4.05 8.03 -0.67
CA PRO A 70 4.00 6.58 -0.62
C PRO A 70 4.31 5.93 -1.99
N LEU A 71 5.14 4.89 -1.98
CA LEU A 71 5.44 4.10 -3.17
C LEU A 71 4.41 2.99 -3.34
N LYS A 72 3.79 2.89 -4.52
CA LYS A 72 2.95 1.75 -4.93
C LYS A 72 3.71 0.88 -5.92
N VAL A 73 3.72 -0.42 -5.62
CA VAL A 73 4.33 -1.46 -6.44
C VAL A 73 3.24 -2.50 -6.71
N HIS A 74 2.98 -2.77 -7.97
CA HIS A 74 2.10 -3.83 -8.47
C HIS A 74 2.86 -5.15 -8.55
N ARG A 75 2.12 -6.24 -8.35
CA ARG A 75 2.55 -7.54 -8.85
C ARG A 75 2.44 -7.57 -10.38
N VAL A 76 3.58 -7.49 -11.06
CA VAL A 76 3.67 -7.58 -12.52
C VAL A 76 3.65 -9.05 -12.96
N ILE A 77 2.71 -9.40 -13.85
CA ILE A 77 2.76 -10.64 -14.63
C ILE A 77 3.11 -10.23 -16.06
N PRO A 78 4.37 -10.37 -16.51
CA PRO A 78 4.81 -9.85 -17.81
C PRO A 78 3.96 -10.34 -18.98
N GLU A 79 3.48 -11.59 -18.92
CA GLU A 79 2.66 -12.21 -19.96
C GLU A 79 1.24 -11.61 -20.05
N ALA A 80 0.78 -10.95 -18.97
CA ALA A 80 -0.54 -10.30 -18.93
C ALA A 80 -0.52 -8.87 -19.49
N ILE A 81 0.66 -8.29 -19.72
CA ILE A 81 0.79 -6.94 -20.28
C ILE A 81 0.75 -7.04 -21.81
N PRO A 82 -0.30 -6.51 -22.48
CA PRO A 82 -0.37 -6.57 -23.93
C PRO A 82 0.75 -5.72 -24.55
N THR A 83 1.21 -6.10 -25.75
CA THR A 83 2.24 -5.34 -26.48
C THR A 83 1.79 -3.92 -26.83
N THR A 84 0.48 -3.71 -26.97
CA THR A 84 -0.17 -2.44 -27.24
C THR A 84 -1.39 -2.28 -26.35
N PHE A 85 -1.57 -1.09 -25.78
CA PHE A 85 -2.73 -0.74 -24.97
C PHE A 85 -3.13 0.72 -25.21
N ASP A 86 -4.43 0.97 -25.30
CA ASP A 86 -4.98 2.32 -25.41
C ASP A 86 -6.23 2.41 -24.54
N ALA A 87 -6.15 3.18 -23.45
CA ALA A 87 -7.24 3.37 -22.51
C ALA A 87 -8.54 3.87 -23.18
N ARG A 88 -8.46 4.60 -24.30
CA ARG A 88 -9.64 5.09 -25.04
C ARG A 88 -10.44 3.97 -25.68
N THR A 89 -9.75 2.88 -26.02
CA THR A 89 -10.36 1.67 -26.59
C THR A 89 -10.79 0.70 -25.51
N ASN A 90 -10.05 0.63 -24.40
CA ASN A 90 -10.34 -0.25 -23.28
C ASN A 90 -11.57 0.24 -22.47
N TRP A 91 -11.70 1.55 -22.29
CA TRP A 91 -12.85 2.17 -21.61
C TRP A 91 -13.57 3.15 -22.55
N PRO A 92 -14.26 2.67 -23.60
CA PRO A 92 -14.82 3.52 -24.65
C PRO A 92 -15.97 4.40 -24.17
N HIS A 93 -16.62 4.03 -23.06
CA HIS A 93 -17.70 4.78 -22.40
C HIS A 93 -17.17 6.01 -21.63
N CYS A 94 -15.88 6.04 -21.30
CA CYS A 94 -15.21 7.17 -20.65
C CYS A 94 -14.69 8.18 -21.68
N GLU A 95 -15.58 9.07 -22.11
CA GLU A 95 -15.26 10.11 -23.12
C GLU A 95 -14.14 11.06 -22.68
N SER A 96 -13.94 11.25 -21.37
CA SER A 96 -12.89 12.11 -20.83
C SER A 96 -11.48 11.65 -21.23
N ILE A 97 -11.27 10.34 -21.42
CA ILE A 97 -9.96 9.78 -21.80
C ILE A 97 -9.55 10.28 -23.20
N LYS A 98 -10.53 10.57 -24.05
CA LYS A 98 -10.32 11.09 -25.42
C LYS A 98 -10.14 12.61 -25.46
N SER A 99 -10.46 13.31 -24.36
CA SER A 99 -10.41 14.77 -24.30
C SER A 99 -8.97 15.27 -24.18
N ILE A 100 -8.67 16.33 -24.94
CA ILE A 100 -7.43 17.10 -24.82
C ILE A 100 -7.78 18.49 -24.31
N ARG A 101 -7.12 18.87 -23.22
CA ARG A 101 -7.31 20.18 -22.58
C ARG A 101 -6.25 21.18 -23.04
N ASN A 102 -6.44 22.45 -22.71
CA ASN A 102 -5.51 23.53 -23.07
C ASN A 102 -5.20 24.42 -21.85
N GLN A 103 -3.95 24.39 -21.40
CA GLN A 103 -3.47 25.19 -20.26
C GLN A 103 -3.33 26.69 -20.57
N GLY A 104 -3.37 27.07 -21.85
CA GLY A 104 -3.20 28.44 -22.32
C GLY A 104 -1.79 28.99 -22.04
N ASN A 105 -1.70 30.30 -21.83
CA ASN A 105 -0.47 30.99 -21.49
C ASN A 105 -0.11 30.86 -19.99
N CYS A 106 -0.24 29.69 -19.39
CA CYS A 106 -0.01 29.46 -17.96
C CYS A 106 0.75 28.16 -17.76
N GLY A 107 1.76 28.14 -16.89
CA GLY A 107 2.53 26.94 -16.51
C GLY A 107 1.78 26.00 -15.58
N SER A 108 0.51 25.73 -15.87
CA SER A 108 -0.39 24.92 -15.06
C SER A 108 -0.45 23.44 -15.45
N CYS A 109 0.49 22.95 -16.27
CA CYS A 109 0.52 21.57 -16.72
C CYS A 109 0.40 20.54 -15.58
N TRP A 110 1.01 20.81 -14.43
CA TRP A 110 0.93 20.01 -13.19
C TRP A 110 -0.49 19.87 -12.63
N ALA A 111 -1.37 20.86 -12.87
CA ALA A 111 -2.76 20.80 -12.48
C ALA A 111 -3.62 20.13 -13.57
N PHE A 112 -3.27 20.33 -14.84
CA PHE A 112 -3.98 19.74 -15.98
C PHE A 112 -3.76 18.23 -16.08
N GLY A 113 -2.53 17.74 -15.87
CA GLY A 113 -2.21 16.32 -15.83
C GLY A 113 -3.00 15.63 -14.72
N ALA A 114 -2.90 16.14 -13.49
CA ALA A 114 -3.65 15.66 -12.33
C ALA A 114 -5.16 15.66 -12.58
N ALA A 115 -5.78 16.81 -12.87
CA ALA A 115 -7.22 16.92 -13.05
C ALA A 115 -7.74 16.01 -14.18
N SER A 116 -6.98 15.85 -15.26
CA SER A 116 -7.36 14.97 -16.38
C SER A 116 -7.26 13.49 -16.02
N ALA A 117 -6.19 13.07 -15.33
CA ALA A 117 -6.03 11.68 -14.90
C ALA A 117 -7.05 11.30 -13.82
N ILE A 118 -7.31 12.19 -12.85
CA ILE A 118 -8.34 12.01 -11.81
C ILE A 118 -9.73 11.88 -12.43
N THR A 119 -10.05 12.73 -13.43
CA THR A 119 -11.30 12.66 -14.19
C THR A 119 -11.49 11.29 -14.85
N ASP A 120 -10.44 10.79 -15.51
CA ASP A 120 -10.50 9.49 -16.20
C ASP A 120 -10.67 8.34 -15.22
N ARG A 121 -9.89 8.35 -14.13
CA ARG A 121 -9.94 7.34 -13.08
C ARG A 121 -11.30 7.26 -12.41
N LEU A 122 -11.97 8.40 -12.20
CA LEU A 122 -13.31 8.41 -11.65
C LEU A 122 -14.31 7.73 -12.59
N CYS A 123 -14.24 8.04 -13.89
CA CYS A 123 -15.09 7.39 -14.87
C CYS A 123 -14.83 5.88 -14.93
N ILE A 124 -13.55 5.47 -15.00
CA ILE A 124 -13.15 4.06 -15.06
C ILE A 124 -13.61 3.31 -13.80
N ALA A 125 -13.35 3.87 -12.61
CA ALA A 125 -13.70 3.24 -11.34
C ALA A 125 -15.21 3.10 -11.11
N THR A 126 -16.01 3.88 -11.84
CA THR A 126 -17.49 3.85 -11.76
C THR A 126 -18.13 3.17 -12.96
N ASP A 127 -17.33 2.56 -13.84
CA ASP A 127 -17.78 1.97 -15.11
C ASP A 127 -18.67 2.95 -15.91
N GLY A 128 -18.26 4.22 -15.93
CA GLY A 128 -18.97 5.30 -16.61
C GLY A 128 -20.22 5.83 -15.90
N ALA A 129 -20.58 5.31 -14.72
CA ALA A 129 -21.76 5.77 -13.99
C ALA A 129 -21.65 7.23 -13.53
N VAL A 130 -20.43 7.72 -13.27
CA VAL A 130 -20.18 9.12 -12.93
C VAL A 130 -19.35 9.81 -14.00
N LYS A 131 -19.94 10.83 -14.61
CA LYS A 131 -19.27 11.75 -15.54
C LYS A 131 -19.03 13.08 -14.85
N PHE A 132 -17.85 13.24 -14.27
CA PHE A 132 -17.45 14.46 -13.56
C PHE A 132 -16.09 14.92 -14.07
N GLU A 133 -15.95 16.22 -14.37
CA GLU A 133 -14.75 16.81 -14.93
C GLU A 133 -14.09 17.73 -13.89
N PHE A 134 -12.90 17.36 -13.41
CA PHE A 134 -12.19 18.09 -12.36
C PHE A 134 -11.64 19.44 -12.85
N SER A 135 -11.78 20.46 -12.00
CA SER A 135 -11.33 21.82 -12.29
C SER A 135 -9.82 21.96 -12.11
N ALA A 136 -9.11 22.19 -13.22
CA ALA A 136 -7.72 22.65 -13.17
C ALA A 136 -7.62 24.08 -12.61
N GLU A 137 -8.65 24.92 -12.77
CA GLU A 137 -8.70 26.28 -12.20
C GLU A 137 -8.63 26.26 -10.68
N ASP A 138 -9.41 25.39 -10.03
CA ASP A 138 -9.45 25.27 -8.57
C ASP A 138 -8.08 24.85 -8.01
N LEU A 139 -7.40 23.90 -8.66
CA LEU A 139 -6.03 23.53 -8.32
C LEU A 139 -5.06 24.71 -8.45
N VAL A 140 -5.01 25.33 -9.63
CA VAL A 140 -4.07 26.43 -9.94
C VAL A 140 -4.27 27.62 -9.02
N ALA A 141 -5.52 27.98 -8.72
CA ALA A 141 -5.84 29.17 -7.93
C ALA A 141 -5.70 28.91 -6.42
N CYS A 142 -6.17 27.76 -5.93
CA CYS A 142 -6.40 27.51 -4.50
C CYS A 142 -5.40 26.59 -3.81
N CYS A 143 -4.66 25.73 -4.52
CA CYS A 143 -3.63 24.92 -3.88
C CYS A 143 -2.36 25.76 -3.63
N LYS A 144 -2.18 26.22 -2.39
CA LYS A 144 -1.03 27.06 -2.01
C LYS A 144 0.24 26.27 -1.72
N THR A 145 0.13 24.97 -1.48
CA THR A 145 1.26 24.06 -1.28
C THR A 145 1.80 23.52 -2.60
N CYS A 146 0.99 23.54 -3.67
CA CYS A 146 1.37 22.97 -4.96
C CYS A 146 2.44 23.76 -5.73
N GLY A 147 2.82 24.95 -5.26
CA GLY A 147 3.74 25.86 -5.96
C GLY A 147 3.09 27.20 -6.28
N ASP A 148 3.59 27.86 -7.33
CA ASP A 148 3.32 29.26 -7.67
C ASP A 148 2.31 29.40 -8.83
N GLY A 149 1.31 28.51 -8.89
CA GLY A 149 0.21 28.60 -9.85
C GLY A 149 0.69 28.52 -11.30
N CYS A 150 0.55 29.61 -12.05
CA CYS A 150 1.03 29.70 -13.42
C CYS A 150 2.54 29.70 -13.57
N ASP A 151 3.31 30.04 -12.54
CA ASP A 151 4.78 29.99 -12.59
C ASP A 151 5.36 28.60 -12.31
N GLY A 152 4.48 27.63 -12.00
CA GLY A 152 4.79 26.22 -11.94
C GLY A 152 4.37 25.55 -10.64
N GLY A 153 4.37 24.23 -10.62
CA GLY A 153 3.95 23.47 -9.46
C GLY A 153 4.39 22.00 -9.45
N TYR A 154 4.26 21.39 -8.27
CA TYR A 154 4.62 20.01 -7.98
C TYR A 154 3.42 19.09 -8.25
N THR A 155 3.64 18.04 -9.04
CA THR A 155 2.58 17.08 -9.37
C THR A 155 2.07 16.35 -8.12
N TYR A 156 2.96 15.98 -7.18
CA TYR A 156 2.54 15.27 -5.97
C TYR A 156 1.65 16.06 -5.03
N ASP A 157 1.91 17.36 -4.86
CA ASP A 157 1.05 18.21 -4.04
C ASP A 157 -0.33 18.41 -4.68
N ALA A 158 -0.45 18.33 -6.01
CA ALA A 158 -1.75 18.42 -6.69
C ALA A 158 -2.65 17.22 -6.36
N TRP A 159 -2.09 16.00 -6.38
CA TRP A 159 -2.80 14.81 -5.93
C TRP A 159 -3.00 14.79 -4.41
N GLY A 160 -2.06 15.33 -3.64
CA GLY A 160 -2.23 15.55 -2.20
C GLY A 160 -3.41 16.45 -1.89
N TYR A 161 -3.53 17.59 -2.58
CA TYR A 161 -4.63 18.54 -2.43
C TYR A 161 -5.99 17.93 -2.80
N TRP A 162 -6.03 17.06 -3.82
CA TRP A 162 -7.23 16.28 -4.12
C TRP A 162 -7.67 15.38 -2.96
N VAL A 163 -6.73 14.81 -2.20
CA VAL A 163 -7.03 13.99 -1.02
C VAL A 163 -7.43 14.85 0.19
N THR A 164 -6.73 15.96 0.46
CA THR A 164 -6.91 16.75 1.70
C THR A 164 -8.01 17.79 1.61
N ASP A 165 -8.13 18.48 0.48
CA ASP A 165 -9.00 19.65 0.30
C ASP A 165 -10.13 19.39 -0.71
N GLY A 166 -9.93 18.40 -1.59
CA GLY A 166 -10.83 18.07 -2.68
C GLY A 166 -10.77 19.10 -3.81
N ILE A 167 -11.36 18.76 -4.95
CA ILE A 167 -11.38 19.60 -6.15
C ILE A 167 -12.83 19.69 -6.66
N VAL A 168 -13.26 20.88 -7.09
CA VAL A 168 -14.60 21.09 -7.68
C VAL A 168 -14.63 20.74 -9.18
N SER A 169 -15.81 20.70 -9.78
CA SER A 169 -15.96 20.50 -11.22
C SER A 169 -15.52 21.73 -12.02
N GLY A 170 -14.98 21.54 -13.23
CA GLY A 170 -14.57 22.65 -14.08
C GLY A 170 -14.02 22.24 -15.44
N GLY A 171 -14.71 22.62 -16.51
CA GLY A 171 -14.30 22.38 -17.88
C GLY A 171 -13.30 23.40 -18.43
N ASP A 172 -13.01 23.31 -19.73
CA ASP A 172 -12.08 24.20 -20.42
C ASP A 172 -12.57 25.66 -20.50
N TYR A 173 -11.65 26.53 -20.91
CA TYR A 173 -11.96 27.94 -21.17
C TYR A 173 -13.12 28.08 -22.15
N ASN A 174 -14.06 28.96 -21.81
CA ASN A 174 -15.33 29.19 -22.53
C ASN A 174 -16.29 27.99 -22.63
N SER A 175 -16.07 26.89 -21.90
CA SER A 175 -16.99 25.75 -21.92
C SER A 175 -18.26 25.98 -21.08
N ASN A 176 -18.20 26.86 -20.08
CA ASN A 176 -19.25 27.04 -19.05
C ASN A 176 -19.68 25.72 -18.38
N ARG A 177 -18.77 24.74 -18.27
CA ARG A 177 -19.01 23.45 -17.61
C ARG A 177 -18.44 23.43 -16.20
N GLY A 178 -19.22 22.90 -15.25
CA GLY A 178 -18.82 22.76 -13.86
C GLY A 178 -18.83 24.07 -13.05
N CYS A 179 -18.43 23.98 -11.79
CA CYS A 179 -18.37 25.08 -10.83
C CYS A 179 -17.31 26.14 -11.20
N GLN A 180 -16.10 25.69 -11.57
CA GLN A 180 -14.97 26.55 -11.91
C GLN A 180 -14.33 26.14 -13.24
N PRO A 181 -14.94 26.48 -14.39
CA PRO A 181 -14.27 26.33 -15.69
C PRO A 181 -13.01 27.22 -15.76
N TYR A 182 -12.03 26.79 -16.55
CA TYR A 182 -10.75 27.49 -16.70
C TYR A 182 -10.95 28.93 -17.19
N SER A 183 -10.30 29.90 -16.54
CA SER A 183 -10.62 31.31 -16.73
C SER A 183 -9.72 32.01 -17.75
N LYS A 184 -10.18 33.18 -18.24
CA LYS A 184 -9.43 34.02 -19.19
C LYS A 184 -8.06 34.46 -18.65
N SER A 185 -7.95 34.68 -17.33
CA SER A 185 -6.77 35.23 -16.65
C SER A 185 -5.50 34.40 -16.91
N PRO A 186 -5.46 33.11 -16.55
CA PRO A 186 -4.33 32.25 -16.87
C PRO A 186 -4.29 31.91 -18.36
N PHE A 187 -5.44 31.81 -19.03
CA PHE A 187 -5.49 31.36 -20.42
C PHE A 187 -4.80 32.33 -21.40
N LEU A 188 -4.99 33.64 -21.24
CA LEU A 188 -4.40 34.65 -22.14
C LEU A 188 -3.20 35.36 -21.54
N ASP A 189 -3.25 35.70 -20.24
CA ASP A 189 -2.38 36.73 -19.67
C ASP A 189 -1.31 36.17 -18.69
N HIS A 190 -1.26 34.84 -18.48
CA HIS A 190 -0.36 34.16 -17.52
C HIS A 190 -0.57 34.54 -16.05
N VAL A 191 -1.66 35.23 -15.72
CA VAL A 191 -1.90 35.63 -14.34
C VAL A 191 -2.60 34.50 -13.60
N THR A 192 -1.95 33.97 -12.57
CA THR A 192 -2.54 33.01 -11.62
C THR A 192 -3.86 33.59 -11.08
N PRO A 193 -5.01 32.94 -11.33
CA PRO A 193 -6.27 33.41 -10.82
C PRO A 193 -6.29 33.47 -9.30
N VAL A 194 -7.01 34.45 -8.75
CA VAL A 194 -7.23 34.54 -7.31
C VAL A 194 -8.12 33.38 -6.89
N CYS A 195 -7.70 32.64 -5.86
CA CYS A 195 -8.54 31.59 -5.26
C CYS A 195 -9.88 32.17 -4.82
N LYS A 196 -10.96 31.67 -5.41
CA LYS A 196 -12.34 31.98 -5.00
C LYS A 196 -12.98 30.68 -4.53
N ARG A 197 -13.45 30.64 -3.29
CA ARG A 197 -14.20 29.49 -2.74
C ARG A 197 -15.70 29.60 -3.10
N THR A 198 -15.97 29.96 -4.35
CA THR A 198 -17.31 30.11 -4.95
C THR A 198 -17.24 29.67 -6.42
N CYS A 199 -18.35 29.18 -6.96
CA CYS A 199 -18.41 28.81 -8.38
C CYS A 199 -18.33 30.07 -9.25
N SER A 200 -17.37 30.11 -10.18
CA SER A 200 -17.23 31.20 -11.14
C SER A 200 -18.26 31.09 -12.26
N ASN A 201 -18.75 29.88 -12.53
CA ASN A 201 -19.89 29.64 -13.40
C ASN A 201 -21.19 29.96 -12.67
N THR A 202 -21.78 31.12 -12.97
CA THR A 202 -23.03 31.58 -12.34
C THR A 202 -24.25 30.72 -12.71
N ASN A 203 -24.15 29.91 -13.77
CA ASN A 203 -25.22 29.00 -14.20
C ASN A 203 -25.11 27.63 -13.52
N TYR A 204 -24.10 27.40 -12.69
CA TYR A 204 -23.91 26.15 -11.96
C TYR A 204 -24.63 26.20 -10.62
N GLY A 205 -25.64 25.31 -10.46
CA GLY A 205 -26.56 25.35 -9.32
C GLY A 205 -26.01 24.77 -8.00
N THR A 206 -24.92 24.02 -8.06
CA THR A 206 -24.30 23.40 -6.87
C THR A 206 -23.31 24.38 -6.22
N PRO A 207 -23.42 24.66 -4.91
CA PRO A 207 -22.45 25.49 -4.20
C PRO A 207 -21.04 24.88 -4.21
N TYR A 208 -20.01 25.72 -4.22
CA TYR A 208 -18.59 25.32 -4.27
C TYR A 208 -18.23 24.24 -3.25
N SER A 209 -18.66 24.39 -1.99
CA SER A 209 -18.38 23.40 -0.92
C SER A 209 -19.00 22.04 -1.18
N ASN A 210 -20.14 22.00 -1.87
CA ASN A 210 -20.89 20.77 -2.12
C ASN A 210 -20.47 20.10 -3.44
N ASP A 211 -19.71 20.80 -4.28
CA ASP A 211 -19.15 20.27 -5.51
C ASP A 211 -17.74 19.69 -5.34
N LYS A 212 -17.18 19.78 -4.13
CA LYS A 212 -15.86 19.23 -3.80
C LYS A 212 -15.88 17.71 -3.81
N HIS A 213 -14.94 17.12 -4.55
CA HIS A 213 -14.72 15.68 -4.61
C HIS A 213 -13.29 15.35 -4.20
N TYR A 214 -13.13 14.26 -3.44
CA TYR A 214 -11.91 13.92 -2.71
C TYR A 214 -11.34 12.57 -3.15
N GLY A 215 -10.02 12.47 -3.21
CA GLY A 215 -9.31 11.21 -3.37
C GLY A 215 -9.16 10.46 -2.05
N VAL A 216 -8.96 9.15 -2.11
CA VAL A 216 -8.69 8.33 -0.91
C VAL A 216 -7.22 8.39 -0.53
N SER A 217 -6.33 8.30 -1.53
CA SER A 217 -4.88 8.36 -1.34
C SER A 217 -4.20 8.73 -2.66
N HIS A 218 -2.93 9.13 -2.56
CA HIS A 218 -2.04 9.37 -3.70
C HIS A 218 -0.70 8.67 -3.45
N TYR A 219 -0.02 8.28 -4.53
CA TYR A 219 1.21 7.49 -4.49
C TYR A 219 2.02 7.67 -5.77
N ILE A 220 3.34 7.48 -5.65
CA ILE A 220 4.24 7.35 -6.79
C ILE A 220 4.40 5.88 -7.17
N LEU A 221 4.66 5.61 -8.45
CA LEU A 221 5.04 4.28 -8.93
C LEU A 221 6.56 4.14 -8.96
N GLU A 222 7.04 2.91 -8.82
CA GLU A 222 8.43 2.57 -9.07
C GLU A 222 8.82 2.91 -10.52
N GLU A 223 10.08 3.32 -10.76
CA GLU A 223 10.59 3.70 -12.11
C GLU A 223 10.77 2.50 -13.07
N ASN A 224 9.91 1.50 -12.93
CA ASN A 224 9.83 0.28 -13.69
C ASN A 224 8.71 0.38 -14.72
N GLU A 225 9.02 0.01 -15.96
CA GLU A 225 8.08 0.11 -17.07
C GLU A 225 6.82 -0.72 -16.86
N SER A 226 6.97 -1.96 -16.41
CA SER A 226 5.86 -2.87 -16.20
C SER A 226 4.97 -2.44 -15.04
N GLN A 227 5.51 -1.71 -14.06
CA GLN A 227 4.74 -1.09 -12.99
C GLN A 227 3.80 -0.02 -13.52
N ILE A 228 4.32 0.87 -14.37
CA ILE A 228 3.53 1.93 -15.02
C ILE A 228 2.46 1.31 -15.94
N GLN A 229 2.83 0.28 -16.73
CA GLN A 229 1.87 -0.44 -17.58
C GLN A 229 0.76 -1.07 -16.74
N MET A 230 1.12 -1.77 -15.65
CA MET A 230 0.14 -2.45 -14.81
C MET A 230 -0.80 -1.48 -14.10
N GLU A 231 -0.30 -0.34 -13.62
CA GLU A 231 -1.14 0.71 -13.05
C GLU A 231 -2.14 1.23 -14.08
N ILE A 232 -1.69 1.51 -15.31
CA ILE A 232 -2.56 1.99 -16.38
C ILE A 232 -3.58 0.92 -16.78
N LEU A 233 -3.21 -0.36 -16.86
CA LEU A 233 -4.12 -1.48 -17.15
C LEU A 233 -5.23 -1.59 -16.10
N THR A 234 -4.85 -1.44 -14.83
CA THR A 234 -5.73 -1.76 -13.70
C THR A 234 -6.62 -0.59 -13.33
N ASN A 235 -6.04 0.61 -13.28
CA ASN A 235 -6.66 1.78 -12.66
C ASN A 235 -6.85 2.95 -13.65
N GLY A 236 -6.28 2.86 -14.85
CA GLY A 236 -6.38 3.89 -15.88
C GLY A 236 -5.24 4.91 -15.86
N PRO A 237 -5.37 6.01 -16.64
CA PRO A 237 -4.28 6.94 -16.92
C PRO A 237 -3.57 7.48 -15.68
N VAL A 238 -2.26 7.71 -15.80
CA VAL A 238 -1.38 8.25 -14.75
C VAL A 238 -0.84 9.61 -15.16
N GLU A 239 -0.41 10.43 -14.20
CA GLU A 239 0.33 11.65 -14.48
C GLU A 239 1.84 11.39 -14.40
N VAL A 240 2.59 11.95 -15.34
CA VAL A 240 4.06 11.89 -15.37
C VAL A 240 4.62 13.27 -15.65
N SER A 241 5.87 13.51 -15.24
CA SER A 241 6.64 14.66 -15.70
C SER A 241 7.84 14.20 -16.54
N TYR A 242 8.23 15.01 -17.52
CA TYR A 242 9.39 14.75 -18.36
C TYR A 242 10.06 16.05 -18.78
N THR A 243 11.34 15.95 -19.14
CA THR A 243 12.12 17.08 -19.64
C THR A 243 11.73 17.40 -21.09
N VAL A 244 11.30 18.64 -21.32
CA VAL A 244 11.01 19.16 -22.67
C VAL A 244 12.26 19.83 -23.23
N TYR A 245 12.57 19.51 -24.48
CA TYR A 245 13.63 20.14 -25.28
C TYR A 245 13.00 20.97 -26.40
N GLU A 246 13.76 21.94 -26.93
CA GLU A 246 13.28 22.87 -27.97
C GLU A 246 12.76 22.17 -29.24
N ASP A 247 13.28 20.99 -29.60
CA ASP A 247 12.77 20.22 -30.75
C ASP A 247 11.34 19.70 -30.57
N PHE A 248 10.91 19.45 -29.34
CA PHE A 248 9.60 18.88 -29.04
C PHE A 248 8.44 19.81 -29.43
N TYR A 249 8.63 21.13 -29.40
CA TYR A 249 7.58 22.08 -29.83
C TYR A 249 7.16 21.88 -31.28
N SER A 250 8.03 21.29 -32.11
CA SER A 250 7.77 20.99 -33.50
C SER A 250 7.21 19.58 -33.75
N TYR A 251 6.93 18.77 -32.72
CA TYR A 251 6.41 17.41 -32.91
C TYR A 251 5.10 17.36 -33.71
N GLN A 252 5.01 16.52 -34.75
CA GLN A 252 3.77 16.25 -35.49
C GLN A 252 3.28 14.82 -35.27
N SER A 253 4.10 13.82 -35.55
CA SER A 253 3.74 12.41 -35.52
C SER A 253 4.95 11.51 -35.28
N GLY A 254 4.72 10.21 -35.12
CA GLY A 254 5.75 9.21 -34.85
C GLY A 254 6.17 9.14 -33.38
N VAL A 255 7.22 8.38 -33.07
CA VAL A 255 7.77 8.20 -31.73
C VAL A 255 8.86 9.23 -31.46
N TYR A 256 8.54 10.22 -30.63
CA TYR A 256 9.46 11.30 -30.27
C TYR A 256 10.70 10.75 -29.56
N GLN A 257 11.85 11.18 -30.06
CA GLN A 257 13.17 11.03 -29.47
C GLN A 257 13.88 12.36 -29.59
N HIS A 258 14.41 12.86 -28.48
CA HIS A 258 15.15 14.11 -28.46
C HIS A 258 16.43 13.93 -29.28
N THR A 259 16.68 14.85 -30.21
CA THR A 259 17.87 14.81 -31.06
C THR A 259 18.51 16.18 -31.25
N TYR A 260 17.79 17.26 -30.96
CA TYR A 260 18.27 18.61 -31.26
C TYR A 260 17.67 19.69 -30.34
N GLY A 261 18.40 20.79 -30.13
CA GLY A 261 17.94 21.90 -29.30
C GLY A 261 18.25 21.74 -27.80
N ASN A 262 18.09 22.84 -27.05
CA ASN A 262 18.42 22.89 -25.63
C ASN A 262 17.28 22.38 -24.75
N LYS A 263 17.61 22.04 -23.48
CA LYS A 263 16.60 21.79 -22.44
C LYS A 263 15.79 23.06 -22.22
N SER A 264 14.46 22.95 -22.30
CA SER A 264 13.53 24.07 -22.14
C SER A 264 12.87 24.11 -20.76
N GLY A 265 12.60 22.96 -20.15
CA GLY A 265 11.93 22.88 -18.84
C GLY A 265 11.43 21.46 -18.52
N SER A 266 10.60 21.35 -17.48
CA SER A 266 9.90 20.12 -17.11
C SER A 266 8.39 20.31 -17.30
N HIS A 267 7.72 19.31 -17.88
CA HIS A 267 6.31 19.39 -18.27
C HIS A 267 5.55 18.15 -17.78
N ALA A 268 4.36 18.36 -17.24
CA ALA A 268 3.50 17.29 -16.72
C ALA A 268 2.40 16.93 -17.73
N VAL A 269 2.18 15.63 -17.92
CA VAL A 269 1.28 15.08 -18.94
C VAL A 269 0.59 13.81 -18.45
N LYS A 270 -0.49 13.42 -19.14
CA LYS A 270 -1.27 12.21 -18.83
C LYS A 270 -0.84 11.07 -19.75
N VAL A 271 -0.30 9.98 -19.19
CA VAL A 271 0.00 8.74 -19.93
C VAL A 271 -1.20 7.80 -19.85
N LEU A 272 -1.66 7.31 -21.01
CA LEU A 272 -2.89 6.52 -21.12
C LEU A 272 -2.75 5.23 -21.92
N GLY A 273 -1.54 4.86 -22.32
CA GLY A 273 -1.30 3.64 -23.08
C GLY A 273 0.12 3.50 -23.59
N TRP A 274 0.35 2.47 -24.39
CA TRP A 274 1.64 2.19 -25.01
C TRP A 274 1.47 1.35 -26.29
N GLY A 275 2.54 1.27 -27.07
CA GLY A 275 2.57 0.37 -28.22
C GLY A 275 3.96 0.25 -28.82
N VAL A 276 4.00 -0.25 -30.06
CA VAL A 276 5.19 -0.31 -30.91
C VAL A 276 4.80 0.24 -32.27
N GLU A 277 5.59 1.16 -32.81
CA GLU A 277 5.42 1.75 -34.14
C GLU A 277 6.73 1.61 -34.91
N ASP A 278 6.68 0.95 -36.07
CA ASP A 278 7.86 0.66 -36.91
C ASP A 278 9.05 0.08 -36.11
N GLY A 279 8.75 -0.85 -35.19
CA GLY A 279 9.73 -1.48 -34.31
C GLY A 279 10.16 -0.65 -33.09
N THR A 280 9.68 0.60 -32.98
CA THR A 280 10.02 1.51 -31.88
C THR A 280 8.94 1.49 -30.78
N PRO A 281 9.24 1.04 -29.55
CA PRO A 281 8.28 1.06 -28.45
C PRO A 281 7.98 2.49 -27.99
N TYR A 282 6.72 2.78 -27.66
CA TYR A 282 6.31 4.11 -27.22
C TYR A 282 5.31 4.08 -26.05
N TRP A 283 5.25 5.18 -25.31
CA TRP A 283 4.13 5.58 -24.46
C TRP A 283 3.16 6.48 -25.25
N LEU A 284 1.86 6.25 -25.11
CA LEU A 284 0.80 7.10 -25.65
C LEU A 284 0.40 8.14 -24.61
N VAL A 285 0.56 9.41 -24.97
CA VAL A 285 0.47 10.52 -24.02
C VAL A 285 -0.47 11.60 -24.53
N ALA A 286 -1.30 12.14 -23.64
CA ALA A 286 -2.15 13.29 -23.90
C ALA A 286 -1.46 14.56 -23.39
N ASN A 287 -1.25 15.53 -24.29
CA ASN A 287 -0.68 16.83 -23.94
C ASN A 287 -1.79 17.80 -23.45
N SER A 288 -1.38 18.95 -22.91
CA SER A 288 -2.24 20.02 -22.40
C SER A 288 -2.15 21.31 -23.23
N TRP A 289 -1.77 21.21 -24.51
CA TRP A 289 -1.58 22.36 -25.42
C TRP A 289 -2.70 22.50 -26.47
N GLY A 290 -3.83 21.82 -26.24
CA GLY A 290 -4.97 21.80 -27.16
C GLY A 290 -4.87 20.75 -28.27
N SER A 291 -6.01 20.45 -28.88
CA SER A 291 -6.14 19.39 -29.90
C SER A 291 -5.48 19.73 -31.24
N ASP A 292 -5.18 21.00 -31.49
CA ASP A 292 -4.56 21.45 -32.74
C ASP A 292 -3.03 21.26 -32.73
N TRP A 293 -2.44 20.92 -31.58
CA TRP A 293 -1.02 20.64 -31.45
C TRP A 293 -0.73 19.18 -31.86
N GLY A 294 0.25 19.00 -32.73
CA GLY A 294 0.60 17.71 -33.32
C GLY A 294 -0.48 17.19 -34.28
N SER A 295 -0.11 16.27 -35.17
CA SER A 295 -1.06 15.70 -36.14
C SER A 295 -1.93 14.58 -35.55
N LEU A 296 -1.69 14.20 -34.28
CA LEU A 296 -2.45 13.17 -33.57
C LEU A 296 -3.57 13.77 -32.69
N GLY A 297 -3.94 15.03 -32.92
CA GLY A 297 -5.06 15.67 -32.23
C GLY A 297 -4.77 16.01 -30.78
N GLY A 298 -3.57 16.52 -30.47
CA GLY A 298 -3.11 16.83 -29.11
C GLY A 298 -2.45 15.68 -28.36
N PHE A 299 -2.46 14.47 -28.93
CA PHE A 299 -1.70 13.33 -28.42
C PHE A 299 -0.28 13.31 -28.99
N PHE A 300 0.62 12.62 -28.32
CA PHE A 300 1.94 12.29 -28.86
C PHE A 300 2.39 10.91 -28.40
N LYS A 301 3.44 10.41 -29.07
CA LYS A 301 4.13 9.18 -28.70
C LYS A 301 5.57 9.52 -28.37
N ILE A 302 6.08 8.94 -27.29
CA ILE A 302 7.46 9.16 -26.82
C ILE A 302 8.10 7.81 -26.50
N LEU A 303 9.40 7.70 -26.76
CA LEU A 303 10.14 6.45 -26.62
C LEU A 303 9.93 5.79 -25.24
N ARG A 304 9.52 4.52 -25.27
CA ARG A 304 9.40 3.61 -24.11
C ARG A 304 10.56 2.60 -24.14
N GLY A 305 10.78 1.84 -23.06
CA GLY A 305 11.91 0.89 -22.92
C GLY A 305 13.13 1.52 -22.26
N VAL A 306 13.26 2.83 -22.36
CA VAL A 306 14.30 3.62 -21.70
C VAL A 306 13.65 4.79 -20.96
N ASN A 307 14.32 5.34 -19.94
CA ASN A 307 13.83 6.52 -19.21
C ASN A 307 14.04 7.80 -20.05
N HIS A 308 13.54 7.82 -21.29
CA HIS A 308 13.76 8.90 -22.25
C HIS A 308 13.19 10.21 -21.72
N CYS A 309 14.01 11.27 -21.73
CA CYS A 309 13.69 12.57 -21.11
C CYS A 309 13.28 12.49 -19.62
N GLY A 310 13.53 11.38 -18.93
CA GLY A 310 13.12 11.18 -17.54
C GLY A 310 11.63 10.87 -17.35
N ILE A 311 10.89 10.47 -18.39
CA ILE A 311 9.43 10.28 -18.33
C ILE A 311 8.93 9.24 -17.30
N LYS A 312 9.79 8.31 -16.87
CA LYS A 312 9.45 7.34 -15.81
C LYS A 312 9.71 7.88 -14.40
N ARG A 313 10.29 9.08 -14.27
CA ARG A 313 10.52 9.71 -12.97
C ARG A 313 9.21 10.29 -12.46
N ASN A 314 8.87 9.99 -11.22
CA ASN A 314 7.72 10.57 -10.52
C ASN A 314 6.37 10.33 -11.22
N VAL A 315 6.18 9.11 -11.71
CA VAL A 315 4.85 8.69 -12.17
C VAL A 315 3.93 8.65 -10.97
N ILE A 316 2.89 9.49 -10.99
CA ILE A 316 1.98 9.66 -9.87
C ILE A 316 0.55 9.31 -10.26
N ALA A 317 -0.14 8.72 -9.29
CA ALA A 317 -1.51 8.29 -9.37
C ALA A 317 -2.17 8.36 -7.99
N GLY A 318 -3.44 8.01 -7.92
CA GLY A 318 -4.19 7.98 -6.68
C GLY A 318 -5.37 7.02 -6.72
N GLU A 319 -5.85 6.66 -5.54
CA GLU A 319 -6.99 5.75 -5.37
C GLU A 319 -8.33 6.49 -5.40
N ARG A 320 -9.32 5.80 -5.98
CA ARG A 320 -10.64 6.31 -6.34
C ARG A 320 -11.42 7.01 -5.23
N ILE A 321 -12.38 7.82 -5.66
CA ILE A 321 -13.30 8.64 -4.87
C ILE A 321 -14.37 7.77 -4.20
N LEU A 322 -14.72 8.10 -2.95
CA LEU A 322 -15.97 7.66 -2.33
C LEU A 322 -17.11 8.50 -2.91
N LEU A 323 -17.88 7.96 -3.85
CA LEU A 323 -19.08 8.65 -4.35
C LEU A 323 -20.27 8.33 -3.44
N GLU A 324 -20.74 9.33 -2.71
CA GLU A 324 -22.09 9.34 -2.15
C GLU A 324 -23.09 9.41 -3.32
N VAL A 325 -23.75 8.30 -3.66
CA VAL A 325 -24.82 8.31 -4.67
C VAL A 325 -26.07 8.96 -4.08
N GLY A 326 -26.15 10.28 -4.14
CA GLY A 326 -27.28 11.09 -3.75
C GLY A 326 -28.07 11.66 -4.94
N LYS A 327 -29.20 11.03 -5.26
CA LYS A 327 -30.43 11.60 -5.87
C LYS A 327 -30.35 12.38 -7.19
N MET A 328 -30.85 11.77 -8.27
CA MET A 328 -31.66 12.36 -9.36
C MET A 328 -32.29 11.17 -10.11
N GLY A 329 -33.55 11.07 -10.51
CA GLY A 329 -34.75 11.87 -10.43
C GLY A 329 -35.79 11.11 -11.28
N SER A 330 -37.01 10.90 -10.78
CA SER A 330 -38.11 10.41 -11.61
C SER A 330 -39.38 11.16 -11.21
N SER A 331 -39.66 12.23 -11.96
CA SER A 331 -40.96 12.87 -12.01
C SER A 331 -42.02 11.87 -12.45
N LEU A 332 -43.10 11.74 -11.68
CA LEU A 332 -44.48 11.73 -12.16
C LEU A 332 -45.44 11.92 -10.97
N VAL A 333 -46.01 13.13 -10.92
CA VAL A 333 -47.32 13.56 -10.41
C VAL A 333 -48.07 12.60 -9.46
N SER A 334 -48.29 13.05 -8.22
CA SER A 334 -49.62 13.09 -7.59
C SER A 334 -49.63 14.01 -6.37
N ILE A 335 -50.60 14.92 -6.37
CA ILE A 335 -50.87 15.98 -5.42
C ILE A 335 -51.25 15.41 -4.05
N LEU A 336 -50.62 15.91 -2.97
CA LEU A 336 -51.27 16.03 -1.66
C LEU A 336 -50.58 17.14 -0.84
N VAL A 337 -51.29 18.25 -0.76
CA VAL A 337 -51.08 19.35 0.19
C VAL A 337 -51.29 18.80 1.61
N ILE A 338 -50.38 19.08 2.55
CA ILE A 338 -50.68 19.41 3.96
C ILE A 338 -49.43 20.06 4.60
N LEU A 339 -49.60 21.35 4.94
CA LEU A 339 -49.04 22.14 6.05
C LEU A 339 -47.60 21.86 6.51
N ALA A 340 -46.70 22.78 6.14
CA ALA A 340 -45.42 22.96 6.82
C ALA A 340 -45.66 23.51 8.25
N SER A 341 -45.56 22.65 9.25
CA SER A 341 -45.23 23.06 10.61
C SER A 341 -43.73 23.29 10.71
N THR A 342 -43.35 24.47 11.17
CA THR A 342 -42.00 24.80 11.61
C THR A 342 -41.56 23.85 12.73
N THR A 343 -40.69 22.89 12.44
CA THR A 343 -39.91 22.19 13.47
C THR A 343 -38.44 22.21 13.07
N SER A 344 -37.62 22.71 14.00
CA SER A 344 -36.18 22.58 13.99
C SER A 344 -35.75 21.15 13.63
N TRP A 345 -34.68 21.03 12.85
CA TRP A 345 -34.04 19.74 12.63
C TRP A 345 -33.35 19.31 13.93
N ALA A 346 -34.10 18.68 14.83
CA ALA A 346 -33.53 17.91 15.91
C ALA A 346 -32.76 16.72 15.29
N LYS A 347 -31.46 16.60 15.59
CA LYS A 347 -30.66 15.44 15.22
C LYS A 347 -31.42 14.17 15.64
N THR A 348 -31.79 13.33 14.67
CA THR A 348 -32.46 12.06 14.95
C THR A 348 -31.47 11.15 15.70
N PRO A 349 -31.84 10.53 16.85
CA PRO A 349 -30.95 9.61 17.56
C PRO A 349 -30.60 8.42 16.65
N ILE A 350 -29.31 8.08 16.53
CA ILE A 350 -28.82 7.06 15.58
C ILE A 350 -29.26 5.62 15.91
N LEU A 351 -29.93 5.42 17.04
CA LEU A 351 -30.53 4.14 17.45
C LEU A 351 -32.08 4.16 17.43
N SER A 352 -32.69 5.27 17.00
CA SER A 352 -34.14 5.40 16.96
C SER A 352 -34.77 4.50 15.90
N ASP A 353 -36.02 4.06 16.13
CA ASP A 353 -36.77 3.27 15.14
C ASP A 353 -36.93 4.01 13.80
N GLN A 354 -36.98 5.34 13.84
CA GLN A 354 -37.03 6.14 12.62
C GLN A 354 -35.72 6.03 11.82
N PHE A 355 -34.57 6.04 12.49
CA PHE A 355 -33.26 5.89 11.86
C PHE A 355 -33.10 4.50 11.23
N ILE A 356 -33.44 3.46 11.98
CA ILE A 356 -33.45 2.06 11.51
C ILE A 356 -34.36 1.88 10.29
N ARG A 357 -35.60 2.40 10.35
CA ARG A 357 -36.52 2.36 9.20
C ARG A 357 -35.96 3.08 7.97
N SER A 358 -35.27 4.21 8.18
CA SER A 358 -34.67 4.99 7.10
C SER A 358 -33.54 4.23 6.41
N ILE A 359 -32.75 3.45 7.17
CA ILE A 359 -31.74 2.56 6.59
C ILE A 359 -32.43 1.50 5.73
N ASN A 360 -33.37 0.75 6.29
CA ASN A 360 -34.04 -0.36 5.59
C ASN A 360 -34.87 0.07 4.36
N GLN A 361 -35.22 1.35 4.24
CA GLN A 361 -35.87 1.89 3.03
C GLN A 361 -34.90 2.22 1.89
N LYS A 362 -33.62 2.44 2.18
CA LYS A 362 -32.63 2.97 1.23
C LYS A 362 -31.67 1.93 0.67
N GLN A 363 -31.49 0.82 1.39
CA GLN A 363 -30.55 -0.23 1.02
C GLN A 363 -31.23 -1.59 1.10
N SER A 364 -30.71 -2.55 0.34
CA SER A 364 -31.29 -3.90 0.21
C SER A 364 -30.30 -5.03 0.48
N THR A 365 -29.03 -4.75 0.73
CA THR A 365 -27.99 -5.78 0.89
C THR A 365 -27.86 -6.27 2.32
N TRP A 366 -28.37 -5.51 3.30
CA TRP A 366 -28.37 -5.88 4.71
C TRP A 366 -29.66 -5.47 5.41
N VAL A 367 -29.85 -5.90 6.65
CA VAL A 367 -31.01 -5.53 7.48
C VAL A 367 -30.52 -4.80 8.72
N ALA A 368 -31.07 -3.61 8.94
CA ALA A 368 -30.86 -2.85 10.16
C ALA A 368 -31.91 -3.22 11.23
N GLY A 369 -31.48 -3.24 12.49
CA GLY A 369 -32.27 -3.49 13.68
C GLY A 369 -31.51 -3.08 14.94
N ARG A 370 -32.20 -3.05 16.06
CA ARG A 370 -31.66 -2.49 17.30
C ARG A 370 -30.72 -3.47 18.01
N ASN A 371 -29.44 -3.11 18.13
CA ASN A 371 -28.46 -3.89 18.94
C ASN A 371 -28.17 -3.25 20.31
N PHE A 372 -28.38 -1.95 20.43
CA PHE A 372 -28.13 -1.19 21.67
C PHE A 372 -29.44 -0.54 22.13
N PRO A 373 -29.65 -0.34 23.44
CA PRO A 373 -30.77 0.46 23.96
C PRO A 373 -30.84 1.85 23.31
N GLU A 374 -32.03 2.38 23.04
CA GLU A 374 -32.21 3.64 22.30
C GLU A 374 -31.54 4.84 22.96
N ASP A 375 -31.46 4.80 24.29
CA ASP A 375 -30.89 5.80 25.17
C ASP A 375 -29.38 5.63 25.38
N THR A 376 -28.74 4.67 24.69
CA THR A 376 -27.29 4.48 24.74
C THR A 376 -26.58 5.77 24.31
N PRO A 377 -25.66 6.32 25.13
CA PRO A 377 -24.94 7.53 24.78
C PRO A 377 -24.10 7.36 23.51
N LEU A 378 -24.10 8.36 22.62
CA LEU A 378 -23.26 8.34 21.41
C LEU A 378 -21.76 8.21 21.75
N GLU A 379 -21.34 8.76 22.89
CA GLU A 379 -19.96 8.63 23.37
C GLU A 379 -19.59 7.18 23.64
N TYR A 380 -20.50 6.39 24.22
CA TYR A 380 -20.30 4.95 24.42
C TYR A 380 -20.12 4.23 23.08
N LEU A 381 -20.97 4.51 22.10
CA LEU A 381 -20.88 3.88 20.77
C LEU A 381 -19.56 4.22 20.06
N LYS A 382 -19.16 5.49 20.08
CA LYS A 382 -17.90 5.92 19.46
C LYS A 382 -16.68 5.30 20.11
N ARG A 383 -16.72 5.13 21.43
CA ARG A 383 -15.65 4.51 22.23
C ARG A 383 -15.43 3.03 21.90
N LEU A 384 -16.43 2.34 21.35
CA LEU A 384 -16.22 0.98 20.85
C LEU A 384 -15.19 0.93 19.70
N ASN A 385 -14.99 2.03 18.98
CA ASN A 385 -14.06 2.16 17.85
C ASN A 385 -12.69 2.67 18.31
N GLY A 386 -11.92 1.80 18.95
CA GLY A 386 -10.64 2.14 19.57
C GLY A 386 -9.39 1.88 18.70
N ALA A 387 -9.52 1.64 17.39
CA ALA A 387 -8.35 1.42 16.54
C ALA A 387 -7.76 2.77 16.10
N LEU A 388 -6.45 2.94 16.30
CA LEU A 388 -5.72 4.11 15.82
C LEU A 388 -5.02 3.80 14.50
N ASP A 389 -4.89 4.80 13.65
CA ASP A 389 -4.23 4.66 12.36
C ASP A 389 -2.74 4.32 12.52
N PRO A 390 -2.18 3.50 11.61
CA PRO A 390 -0.78 3.16 11.62
C PRO A 390 0.09 4.40 11.34
N ASP A 391 1.28 4.46 11.96
CA ASP A 391 2.27 5.49 11.63
C ASP A 391 2.81 5.25 10.21
N PRO A 392 2.75 6.24 9.29
CA PRO A 392 3.27 6.10 7.93
C PRO A 392 4.77 5.77 7.87
N GLN A 393 5.54 6.04 8.93
CA GLN A 393 6.97 5.80 8.99
C GLN A 393 7.33 4.37 9.41
N ASP A 394 6.38 3.59 9.95
CA ASP A 394 6.64 2.27 10.49
C ASP A 394 6.76 1.20 9.38
N ARG A 395 7.98 0.67 9.21
CA ARG A 395 8.30 -0.33 8.19
C ARG A 395 7.89 -1.73 8.63
N VAL A 396 6.65 -2.12 8.36
CA VAL A 396 6.20 -3.50 8.53
C VAL A 396 6.56 -4.32 7.28
N PRO A 397 7.27 -5.45 7.41
CA PRO A 397 7.60 -6.32 6.29
C PRO A 397 6.36 -6.74 5.49
N LEU A 398 6.44 -6.70 4.17
CA LEU A 398 5.37 -7.18 3.29
C LEU A 398 5.52 -8.69 3.07
N LYS A 399 4.46 -9.47 3.32
CA LYS A 399 4.37 -10.88 2.94
C LYS A 399 3.49 -11.03 1.72
N LEU A 400 3.99 -11.73 0.72
CA LEU A 400 3.30 -12.05 -0.52
C LEU A 400 3.11 -13.56 -0.63
N HIS A 401 1.90 -13.97 -0.97
CA HIS A 401 1.52 -15.33 -1.32
C HIS A 401 1.61 -15.54 -2.82
N ARG A 402 2.05 -16.73 -3.22
CA ARG A 402 1.91 -17.21 -4.59
C ARG A 402 0.46 -17.61 -4.84
N VAL A 403 -0.31 -16.70 -5.43
CA VAL A 403 -1.70 -16.96 -5.83
C VAL A 403 -1.71 -17.67 -7.19
N VAL A 404 -2.26 -18.88 -7.25
CA VAL A 404 -2.50 -19.64 -8.49
C VAL A 404 -3.93 -19.37 -8.96
N PRO A 405 -4.15 -19.02 -10.25
CA PRO A 405 -5.50 -18.82 -10.79
C PRO A 405 -6.40 -20.04 -10.56
N GLY A 406 -7.57 -19.83 -9.95
CA GLY A 406 -8.54 -20.89 -9.64
C GLY A 406 -8.30 -21.66 -8.33
N ALA A 407 -7.22 -21.37 -7.58
CA ALA A 407 -6.93 -22.05 -6.31
C ALA A 407 -7.74 -21.54 -5.12
N ILE A 408 -8.28 -20.31 -5.20
CA ILE A 408 -9.07 -19.70 -4.13
C ILE A 408 -10.55 -20.08 -4.32
N PRO A 409 -11.20 -20.73 -3.32
CA PRO A 409 -12.61 -21.07 -3.43
C PRO A 409 -13.49 -19.81 -3.41
N THR A 410 -14.66 -19.87 -4.04
CA THR A 410 -15.63 -18.76 -4.07
C THR A 410 -16.19 -18.40 -2.70
N THR A 411 -16.21 -19.38 -1.78
CA THR A 411 -16.63 -19.22 -0.39
C THR A 411 -15.66 -19.96 0.52
N PHE A 412 -15.40 -19.39 1.68
CA PHE A 412 -14.53 -19.98 2.70
C PHE A 412 -14.95 -19.52 4.09
N ASP A 413 -14.90 -20.43 5.06
CA ASP A 413 -15.19 -20.16 6.45
C ASP A 413 -14.18 -20.92 7.33
N ALA A 414 -13.30 -20.20 8.03
CA ALA A 414 -12.30 -20.83 8.89
C ALA A 414 -12.92 -21.73 9.97
N ARG A 415 -14.17 -21.49 10.40
CA ARG A 415 -14.85 -22.28 11.43
C ARG A 415 -15.18 -23.69 10.97
N THR A 416 -15.40 -23.87 9.67
CA THR A 416 -15.66 -25.18 9.07
C THR A 416 -14.37 -25.84 8.60
N ASN A 417 -13.38 -25.04 8.19
CA ASN A 417 -12.08 -25.54 7.75
C ASN A 417 -11.22 -26.08 8.92
N TRP A 418 -11.25 -25.41 10.08
CA TRP A 418 -10.55 -25.84 11.30
C TRP A 418 -11.53 -26.06 12.46
N PRO A 419 -12.40 -27.09 12.40
CA PRO A 419 -13.47 -27.27 13.38
C PRO A 419 -12.97 -27.65 14.77
N HIS A 420 -11.73 -28.15 14.88
CA HIS A 420 -11.06 -28.49 16.14
C HIS A 420 -10.57 -27.26 16.91
N CYS A 421 -10.50 -26.09 16.27
CA CYS A 421 -10.14 -24.80 16.86
C CYS A 421 -11.39 -24.01 17.23
N GLU A 422 -11.94 -24.28 18.42
CA GLU A 422 -13.18 -23.67 18.90
C GLU A 422 -13.09 -22.14 19.04
N SER A 423 -11.89 -21.61 19.26
CA SER A 423 -11.63 -20.16 19.37
C SER A 423 -12.05 -19.37 18.12
N ILE A 424 -12.05 -20.00 16.94
CA ILE A 424 -12.46 -19.34 15.69
C ILE A 424 -13.96 -19.00 15.71
N LYS A 425 -14.77 -19.81 16.40
CA LYS A 425 -16.23 -19.61 16.55
C LYS A 425 -16.57 -18.65 17.69
N TYR A 426 -15.62 -18.38 18.57
CA TYR A 426 -15.83 -17.64 19.80
C TYR A 426 -15.81 -16.12 19.53
N ILE A 427 -16.85 -15.43 20.01
CA ILE A 427 -16.94 -13.96 19.96
C ILE A 427 -16.65 -13.42 21.35
N ARG A 428 -15.74 -12.44 21.40
CA ARG A 428 -15.34 -11.77 22.64
C ARG A 428 -16.08 -10.44 22.80
N ASP A 429 -16.02 -9.88 24.00
CA ASP A 429 -16.65 -8.59 24.32
C ASP A 429 -15.66 -7.64 25.00
N GLN A 430 -15.38 -6.52 24.34
CA GLN A 430 -14.49 -5.47 24.83
C GLN A 430 -15.11 -4.60 25.93
N GLY A 431 -16.43 -4.67 26.09
CA GLY A 431 -17.21 -3.86 27.03
C GLY A 431 -17.12 -2.36 26.71
N ASN A 432 -17.18 -1.53 27.76
CA ASN A 432 -17.11 -0.08 27.68
C ASN A 432 -15.68 0.46 27.47
N CYS A 433 -14.82 -0.23 26.72
CA CYS A 433 -13.41 0.10 26.53
C CYS A 433 -13.06 0.06 25.04
N GLY A 434 -12.34 1.06 24.53
CA GLY A 434 -11.82 1.10 23.17
C GLY A 434 -10.61 0.19 22.97
N SER A 435 -10.71 -1.05 23.44
CA SER A 435 -9.65 -2.07 23.39
C SER A 435 -9.78 -3.02 22.22
N CYS A 436 -10.60 -2.70 21.21
CA CYS A 436 -10.77 -3.54 20.01
C CYS A 436 -9.44 -3.95 19.36
N TRP A 437 -8.44 -3.07 19.39
CA TRP A 437 -7.09 -3.33 18.89
C TRP A 437 -6.36 -4.44 19.68
N ALA A 438 -6.63 -4.60 20.97
CA ALA A 438 -6.08 -5.69 21.78
C ALA A 438 -6.88 -6.99 21.56
N PHE A 439 -8.21 -6.87 21.40
CA PHE A 439 -9.09 -8.02 21.15
C PHE A 439 -8.89 -8.65 19.78
N GLY A 440 -8.77 -7.83 18.73
CA GLY A 440 -8.47 -8.27 17.36
C GLY A 440 -7.15 -9.05 17.32
N THR A 441 -6.07 -8.45 17.82
CA THR A 441 -4.76 -9.08 17.95
C THR A 441 -4.82 -10.37 18.76
N ALA A 442 -5.32 -10.35 20.01
CA ALA A 442 -5.35 -11.54 20.87
C ALA A 442 -6.18 -12.69 20.27
N SER A 443 -7.29 -12.37 19.61
CA SER A 443 -8.16 -13.37 18.98
C SER A 443 -7.52 -13.98 17.75
N ALA A 444 -6.88 -13.18 16.89
CA ALA A 444 -6.18 -13.68 15.71
C ALA A 444 -4.98 -14.57 16.10
N ILE A 445 -4.17 -14.16 17.09
CA ILE A 445 -3.06 -14.96 17.59
C ILE A 445 -3.57 -16.31 18.16
N THR A 446 -4.65 -16.27 18.94
CA THR A 446 -5.28 -17.46 19.53
C THR A 446 -5.64 -18.48 18.44
N ASP A 447 -6.33 -18.03 17.39
CA ASP A 447 -6.77 -18.91 16.31
C ASP A 447 -5.59 -19.49 15.54
N ARG A 448 -4.62 -18.64 15.19
CA ARG A 448 -3.44 -19.05 14.43
C ARG A 448 -2.59 -20.06 15.19
N LEU A 449 -2.42 -19.90 16.49
CA LEU A 449 -1.69 -20.86 17.31
C LEU A 449 -2.41 -22.21 17.38
N CYS A 450 -3.74 -22.20 17.50
CA CYS A 450 -4.50 -23.44 17.44
C CYS A 450 -4.33 -24.13 16.08
N ILE A 451 -4.44 -23.38 14.97
CA ILE A 451 -4.29 -23.90 13.60
C ILE A 451 -2.88 -24.46 13.38
N ALA A 452 -1.84 -23.70 13.71
CA ALA A 452 -0.44 -24.10 13.53
C ALA A 452 -0.07 -25.34 14.33
N THR A 453 -0.71 -25.55 15.49
CA THR A 453 -0.46 -26.71 16.35
C THR A 453 -1.41 -27.88 16.07
N GLY A 454 -2.21 -27.82 15.00
CA GLY A 454 -3.21 -28.84 14.68
C GLY A 454 -4.23 -29.07 15.80
N GLY A 455 -4.49 -28.04 16.61
CA GLY A 455 -5.35 -28.10 17.78
C GLY A 455 -4.71 -28.65 19.05
N ALA A 456 -3.40 -28.89 19.09
CA ALA A 456 -2.73 -29.32 20.32
C ALA A 456 -2.74 -28.22 21.39
N VAL A 457 -2.74 -26.95 20.98
CA VAL A 457 -2.80 -25.80 21.89
C VAL A 457 -4.14 -25.09 21.73
N LYS A 458 -4.95 -25.12 22.80
CA LYS A 458 -6.29 -24.50 22.86
C LYS A 458 -6.42 -23.62 24.09
N PHE A 459 -5.81 -22.43 24.06
CA PHE A 459 -5.98 -21.41 25.10
C PHE A 459 -6.14 -20.03 24.46
N GLU A 460 -6.69 -19.07 25.21
CA GLU A 460 -6.94 -17.70 24.74
C GLU A 460 -5.86 -16.76 25.21
N PHE A 461 -5.31 -15.95 24.30
CA PHE A 461 -4.43 -14.84 24.67
C PHE A 461 -5.20 -13.73 25.38
N SER A 462 -4.54 -13.13 26.38
CA SER A 462 -5.11 -12.09 27.22
C SER A 462 -5.16 -10.74 26.51
N ALA A 463 -6.38 -10.27 26.19
CA ALA A 463 -6.59 -8.89 25.78
C ALA A 463 -6.29 -7.90 26.94
N GLU A 464 -6.50 -8.32 28.19
CA GLU A 464 -6.14 -7.56 29.41
C GLU A 464 -4.63 -7.26 29.46
N ASN A 465 -3.79 -8.26 29.18
CA ASN A 465 -2.34 -8.10 29.22
C ASN A 465 -1.86 -7.10 28.16
N LEU A 466 -2.35 -7.23 26.92
CA LEU A 466 -2.05 -6.27 25.85
C LEU A 466 -2.53 -4.87 26.24
N LEU A 467 -3.78 -4.75 26.70
CA LEU A 467 -4.41 -3.48 27.10
C LEU A 467 -3.64 -2.77 28.22
N ALA A 468 -3.26 -3.51 29.26
CA ALA A 468 -2.67 -2.96 30.47
C ALA A 468 -1.16 -2.74 30.35
N CYS A 469 -0.44 -3.62 29.64
CA CYS A 469 1.02 -3.67 29.66
C CYS A 469 1.72 -3.18 28.38
N CYS A 470 1.00 -2.99 27.27
CA CYS A 470 1.58 -2.40 26.07
C CYS A 470 1.41 -0.88 26.06
N THR A 471 2.31 -0.17 26.75
CA THR A 471 2.28 1.30 26.80
C THR A 471 2.59 1.97 25.47
N GLU A 472 3.31 1.28 24.58
CA GLU A 472 3.62 1.73 23.22
C GLU A 472 2.47 1.53 22.22
N CYS A 473 1.49 0.68 22.58
CA CYS A 473 0.34 0.41 21.71
C CYS A 473 -0.62 1.60 21.63
N GLY A 474 -0.66 2.48 22.62
CA GLY A 474 -1.55 3.64 22.64
C GLY A 474 -2.06 3.94 24.04
N ASN A 475 -3.28 4.47 24.13
CA ASN A 475 -3.88 4.97 25.36
C ASN A 475 -4.88 3.97 25.98
N GLY A 476 -4.60 2.67 25.83
CA GLY A 476 -5.42 1.62 26.43
C GLY A 476 -6.88 1.65 25.96
N CYS A 477 -7.80 1.95 26.88
CA CYS A 477 -9.23 2.08 26.59
C CYS A 477 -9.61 3.26 25.71
N ASP A 478 -8.72 4.25 25.52
CA ASP A 478 -8.94 5.38 24.61
C ASP A 478 -8.40 5.09 23.19
N GLY A 479 -7.95 3.86 22.95
CA GLY A 479 -7.57 3.35 21.65
C GLY A 479 -6.08 3.03 21.51
N GLY A 480 -5.77 2.23 20.50
CA GLY A 480 -4.45 1.68 20.27
C GLY A 480 -4.20 1.23 18.84
N LYS A 481 -2.91 1.06 18.55
CA LYS A 481 -2.33 0.72 17.25
C LYS A 481 -2.12 -0.79 17.18
N THR A 482 -2.91 -1.46 16.35
CA THR A 482 -2.87 -2.93 16.18
C THR A 482 -1.47 -3.42 15.82
N TYR A 483 -0.78 -2.73 14.90
CA TYR A 483 0.55 -3.14 14.43
C TYR A 483 1.63 -3.16 15.53
N VAL A 484 1.47 -2.31 16.56
CA VAL A 484 2.34 -2.27 17.73
C VAL A 484 1.99 -3.40 18.69
N ALA A 485 0.70 -3.77 18.80
CA ALA A 485 0.28 -4.92 19.62
C ALA A 485 0.88 -6.24 19.12
N TRP A 486 0.96 -6.44 17.81
CA TRP A 486 1.72 -7.56 17.23
C TRP A 486 3.22 -7.48 17.56
N ASN A 487 3.82 -6.29 17.52
CA ASN A 487 5.22 -6.09 17.90
C ASN A 487 5.47 -6.37 19.39
N TYR A 488 4.53 -5.99 20.25
CA TYR A 488 4.58 -6.24 21.67
C TYR A 488 4.56 -7.75 21.96
N TRP A 489 3.68 -8.49 21.30
CA TRP A 489 3.65 -9.94 21.44
C TRP A 489 4.97 -10.60 20.99
N ILE A 490 5.63 -10.05 19.97
CA ILE A 490 6.93 -10.53 19.48
C ILE A 490 8.07 -10.22 20.46
N THR A 491 8.07 -9.03 21.06
CA THR A 491 9.19 -8.50 21.86
C THR A 491 9.05 -8.77 23.36
N HIS A 492 7.83 -8.73 23.88
CA HIS A 492 7.52 -8.84 25.31
C HIS A 492 6.72 -10.09 25.65
N GLY A 493 5.97 -10.64 24.68
CA GLY A 493 5.11 -11.80 24.86
C GLY A 493 3.80 -11.47 25.59
N VAL A 494 2.79 -12.31 25.39
CA VAL A 494 1.44 -12.14 25.94
C VAL A 494 1.05 -13.42 26.68
N VAL A 495 0.43 -13.26 27.86
CA VAL A 495 -0.09 -14.37 28.68
C VAL A 495 -1.49 -14.80 28.25
N SER A 496 -1.98 -15.91 28.79
CA SER A 496 -3.37 -16.35 28.61
C SER A 496 -4.36 -15.48 29.39
N GLY A 497 -5.60 -15.36 28.89
CA GLY A 497 -6.65 -14.59 29.55
C GLY A 497 -7.99 -14.64 28.84
N GLY A 498 -9.02 -15.13 29.54
CA GLY A 498 -10.39 -15.18 29.07
C GLY A 498 -11.15 -13.87 29.27
N ASP A 499 -12.47 -13.93 29.09
CA ASP A 499 -13.36 -12.77 29.14
C ASP A 499 -13.63 -12.28 30.57
N TYR A 500 -14.35 -11.16 30.65
CA TYR A 500 -14.84 -10.62 31.91
C TYR A 500 -15.70 -11.65 32.66
N ASN A 501 -15.51 -11.73 33.97
CA ASN A 501 -16.10 -12.75 34.84
C ASN A 501 -15.75 -14.21 34.49
N SER A 502 -14.73 -14.44 33.66
CA SER A 502 -14.16 -15.78 33.48
C SER A 502 -13.00 -16.02 34.46
N SER A 503 -12.83 -17.27 34.90
CA SER A 503 -11.64 -17.74 35.63
C SER A 503 -10.63 -18.41 34.70
N ARG A 504 -10.59 -18.00 33.43
CA ARG A 504 -9.78 -18.63 32.37
C ARG A 504 -8.48 -17.87 32.15
N GLY A 505 -7.37 -18.61 32.17
CA GLY A 505 -6.03 -18.06 31.90
C GLY A 505 -5.44 -17.24 33.05
N CYS A 506 -4.25 -16.71 32.84
CA CYS A 506 -3.47 -15.93 33.79
C CYS A 506 -4.09 -14.56 34.09
N GLN A 507 -4.53 -13.85 33.06
CA GLN A 507 -5.08 -12.48 33.15
C GLN A 507 -6.41 -12.37 32.40
N PRO A 508 -7.53 -12.84 32.98
CA PRO A 508 -8.86 -12.60 32.42
C PRO A 508 -9.20 -11.10 32.41
N TYR A 509 -10.07 -10.69 31.48
CA TYR A 509 -10.46 -9.30 31.28
C TYR A 509 -11.15 -8.70 32.52
N SER A 510 -10.72 -7.52 32.95
CA SER A 510 -11.13 -6.97 34.25
C SER A 510 -12.37 -6.08 34.19
N GLU A 511 -13.05 -5.96 35.34
CA GLU A 511 -14.14 -5.01 35.53
C GLU A 511 -13.71 -3.55 35.27
N SER A 512 -12.46 -3.23 35.58
CA SER A 512 -11.85 -1.92 35.34
C SER A 512 -12.00 -1.50 33.87
N ALA A 513 -11.64 -2.39 32.95
CA ALA A 513 -11.78 -2.14 31.53
C ALA A 513 -13.25 -2.31 31.08
N PHE A 514 -13.87 -3.44 31.41
CA PHE A 514 -15.16 -3.84 30.85
C PHE A 514 -16.32 -2.91 31.24
N ILE A 515 -16.40 -2.50 32.51
CA ILE A 515 -17.49 -1.63 33.02
C ILE A 515 -17.03 -0.18 33.12
N ASN A 516 -15.88 0.02 33.78
CA ASN A 516 -15.50 1.34 34.28
C ASN A 516 -14.78 2.21 33.25
N HIS A 517 -14.41 1.65 32.08
CA HIS A 517 -13.62 2.35 31.06
C HIS A 517 -12.28 2.87 31.62
N ILE A 518 -11.63 2.09 32.48
CA ILE A 518 -10.35 2.44 33.06
C ILE A 518 -9.33 1.41 32.59
N THR A 519 -8.34 1.88 31.83
CA THR A 519 -7.18 1.07 31.45
C THR A 519 -6.55 0.47 32.71
N PRO A 520 -6.54 -0.86 32.86
CA PRO A 520 -6.01 -1.51 34.04
C PRO A 520 -4.52 -1.22 34.18
N THR A 521 -4.02 -1.19 35.42
CA THR A 521 -2.57 -1.05 35.65
C THR A 521 -1.86 -2.33 35.22
N CYS A 522 -0.75 -2.22 34.47
CA CYS A 522 0.05 -3.38 34.10
C CYS A 522 0.50 -4.16 35.35
N GLN A 523 0.07 -5.42 35.43
CA GLN A 523 0.54 -6.36 36.45
C GLN A 523 1.39 -7.44 35.78
N LYS A 524 2.61 -7.66 36.29
CA LYS A 524 3.49 -8.77 35.85
C LYS A 524 3.25 -10.04 36.69
N THR A 525 2.01 -10.27 37.05
CA THR A 525 1.50 -11.40 37.85
C THR A 525 0.15 -11.83 37.30
N CYS A 526 -0.21 -13.11 37.45
CA CYS A 526 -1.55 -13.57 37.08
C CYS A 526 -2.58 -13.00 38.06
N SER A 527 -3.57 -12.28 37.53
CA SER A 527 -4.70 -11.78 38.34
C SER A 527 -5.65 -12.91 38.72
N ASN A 528 -5.69 -13.99 37.92
CA ASN A 528 -6.34 -15.23 38.29
C ASN A 528 -5.45 -16.07 39.21
N THR A 529 -5.62 -15.91 40.52
CA THR A 529 -4.84 -16.62 41.55
C THR A 529 -5.03 -18.14 41.52
N GLY A 530 -6.12 -18.65 40.92
CA GLY A 530 -6.41 -20.07 40.78
C GLY A 530 -5.79 -20.76 39.57
N TYR A 531 -5.12 -20.03 38.66
CA TYR A 531 -4.62 -20.56 37.40
C TYR A 531 -3.42 -21.53 37.54
N GLY A 532 -2.66 -21.43 38.63
CA GLY A 532 -1.58 -22.37 38.97
C GLY A 532 -0.27 -22.24 38.15
N THR A 533 -0.28 -21.53 37.02
CA THR A 533 0.92 -21.19 36.23
C THR A 533 1.36 -19.75 36.51
N SER A 534 2.66 -19.51 36.66
CA SER A 534 3.18 -18.16 36.88
C SER A 534 3.14 -17.31 35.60
N TYR A 535 3.04 -15.99 35.76
CA TYR A 535 3.05 -15.03 34.65
C TYR A 535 4.19 -15.29 33.66
N CYS A 536 5.41 -15.46 34.15
CA CYS A 536 6.58 -15.69 33.29
C CYS A 536 6.51 -17.00 32.50
N LYS A 537 5.93 -18.06 33.09
CA LYS A 537 5.79 -19.36 32.42
C LYS A 537 4.64 -19.41 31.42
N ASP A 538 3.60 -18.61 31.65
CA ASP A 538 2.42 -18.56 30.80
C ASP A 538 2.60 -17.64 29.58
N ARG A 539 3.58 -16.73 29.65
CA ARG A 539 3.86 -15.73 28.61
C ARG A 539 4.44 -16.38 27.36
N ARG A 540 3.82 -16.11 26.22
CA ARG A 540 4.18 -16.68 24.91
C ARG A 540 4.44 -15.58 23.90
N PHE A 541 5.32 -15.84 22.95
CA PHE A 541 5.87 -14.86 22.03
C PHE A 541 5.47 -15.16 20.59
N GLY A 542 5.51 -14.13 19.74
CA GLY A 542 5.32 -14.27 18.30
C GLY A 542 6.64 -14.38 17.55
N ALA A 543 6.63 -15.06 16.40
CA ALA A 543 7.84 -15.23 15.60
C ALA A 543 8.17 -13.96 14.78
N SER A 544 7.21 -13.50 13.99
CA SER A 544 7.36 -12.37 13.06
C SER A 544 6.06 -11.60 12.86
N ARG A 545 6.15 -10.37 12.36
CA ARG A 545 4.97 -9.58 11.96
C ARG A 545 5.14 -9.12 10.52
N TYR A 546 4.06 -9.17 9.75
CA TYR A 546 4.07 -8.74 8.37
C TYR A 546 2.70 -8.18 7.97
N ARG A 547 2.69 -7.22 7.05
CA ARG A 547 1.47 -6.79 6.34
C ARG A 547 1.31 -7.60 5.07
N LEU A 548 0.09 -7.73 4.54
CA LEU A 548 -0.10 -8.24 3.18
C LEU A 548 -0.30 -7.06 2.23
N GLU A 549 -0.19 -7.35 0.93
CA GLU A 549 -0.56 -6.42 -0.12
C GLU A 549 -2.08 -6.22 -0.07
N GLN A 550 -2.56 -5.01 -0.40
CA GLN A 550 -3.99 -4.66 -0.42
C GLN A 550 -4.72 -5.26 -1.63
N ASP A 551 -4.51 -6.56 -1.82
CA ASP A 551 -5.10 -7.38 -2.85
C ASP A 551 -5.96 -8.46 -2.19
N GLU A 552 -7.15 -8.67 -2.74
CA GLU A 552 -8.14 -9.57 -2.17
C GLU A 552 -7.63 -11.02 -2.12
N SER A 553 -6.91 -11.43 -3.16
CA SER A 553 -6.39 -12.78 -3.29
C SER A 553 -5.26 -13.05 -2.29
N GLN A 554 -4.49 -12.02 -1.91
CA GLN A 554 -3.48 -12.10 -0.86
C GLN A 554 -4.09 -12.31 0.53
N ILE A 555 -5.15 -11.57 0.85
CA ILE A 555 -5.92 -11.76 2.09
C ILE A 555 -6.53 -13.15 2.12
N GLN A 556 -7.18 -13.57 1.02
CA GLN A 556 -7.79 -14.90 0.91
C GLN A 556 -6.75 -16.01 1.10
N MET A 557 -5.60 -15.93 0.42
CA MET A 557 -4.53 -16.92 0.57
C MET A 557 -3.93 -16.94 1.97
N GLU A 558 -3.75 -15.78 2.62
CA GLU A 558 -3.28 -15.76 3.99
C GLU A 558 -4.27 -16.43 4.94
N ILE A 559 -5.58 -16.17 4.76
CA ILE A 559 -6.62 -16.82 5.56
C ILE A 559 -6.64 -18.33 5.28
N LEU A 560 -6.52 -18.76 4.02
CA LEU A 560 -6.48 -20.18 3.64
C LEU A 560 -5.30 -20.91 4.27
N THR A 561 -4.13 -20.27 4.24
CA THR A 561 -2.87 -20.91 4.59
C THR A 561 -2.66 -20.89 6.09
N ASN A 562 -2.92 -19.75 6.73
CA ASN A 562 -2.50 -19.49 8.11
C ASN A 562 -3.67 -19.18 9.06
N GLY A 563 -4.91 -19.08 8.55
CA GLY A 563 -6.08 -18.81 9.37
C GLY A 563 -6.42 -17.32 9.54
N PRO A 564 -7.38 -17.01 10.43
CA PRO A 564 -7.92 -15.66 10.61
C PRO A 564 -6.87 -14.58 10.83
N LEU A 565 -7.12 -13.36 10.35
CA LEU A 565 -6.21 -12.22 10.51
C LEU A 565 -6.92 -10.99 11.02
N GLU A 566 -6.16 -10.09 11.63
CA GLU A 566 -6.67 -8.81 12.13
C GLU A 566 -6.74 -7.76 11.00
N VAL A 567 -7.85 -7.02 10.96
CA VAL A 567 -8.03 -5.86 10.10
C VAL A 567 -8.65 -4.72 10.90
N SER A 568 -8.47 -3.49 10.44
CA SER A 568 -9.24 -2.35 10.92
C SER A 568 -10.15 -1.82 9.81
N TYR A 569 -11.29 -1.24 10.17
CA TYR A 569 -12.20 -0.59 9.22
C TYR A 569 -12.91 0.60 9.85
N ASN A 570 -13.37 1.51 9.00
CA ASN A 570 -14.12 2.70 9.42
C ASN A 570 -15.55 2.33 9.76
N VAL A 571 -15.96 2.64 10.99
CA VAL A 571 -17.33 2.48 11.47
C VAL A 571 -18.10 3.77 11.28
N TYR A 572 -19.35 3.64 10.83
CA TYR A 572 -20.29 4.73 10.63
C TYR A 572 -21.54 4.53 11.49
N ASP A 573 -22.31 5.60 11.72
CA ASP A 573 -23.45 5.58 12.63
C ASP A 573 -24.52 4.50 12.27
N ASP A 574 -24.65 4.13 10.99
CA ASP A 574 -25.58 3.07 10.57
C ASP A 574 -25.15 1.66 11.03
N PHE A 575 -23.85 1.40 11.12
CA PHE A 575 -23.32 0.07 11.41
C PHE A 575 -23.71 -0.46 12.79
N TYR A 576 -23.89 0.41 13.80
CA TYR A 576 -24.33 -0.02 15.13
C TYR A 576 -25.68 -0.76 15.10
N ASN A 577 -26.48 -0.53 14.05
CA ASN A 577 -27.77 -1.15 13.85
C ASN A 577 -27.71 -2.38 12.91
N TYR A 578 -26.55 -2.90 12.54
CA TYR A 578 -26.46 -4.08 11.66
C TYR A 578 -27.06 -5.34 12.30
N GLN A 579 -27.89 -6.09 11.56
CA GLN A 579 -28.40 -7.41 11.99
C GLN A 579 -27.88 -8.54 11.11
N SER A 580 -28.12 -8.47 9.79
CA SER A 580 -27.78 -9.55 8.84
C SER A 580 -27.57 -9.00 7.43
N GLY A 581 -27.15 -9.88 6.51
CA GLY A 581 -26.84 -9.55 5.12
C GLY A 581 -25.43 -9.00 4.94
N VAL A 582 -25.13 -8.46 3.78
CA VAL A 582 -23.82 -7.88 3.45
C VAL A 582 -23.84 -6.38 3.71
N TYR A 583 -23.20 -5.94 4.79
CA TYR A 583 -23.12 -4.54 5.16
C TYR A 583 -22.46 -3.72 4.05
N GLN A 584 -23.18 -2.67 3.67
CA GLN A 584 -22.70 -1.59 2.84
C GLN A 584 -23.17 -0.28 3.50
N HIS A 585 -22.22 0.61 3.79
CA HIS A 585 -22.51 1.88 4.42
C HIS A 585 -23.43 2.70 3.52
N THR A 586 -24.49 3.24 4.11
CA THR A 586 -25.58 3.92 3.40
C THR A 586 -26.01 5.21 4.05
N TYR A 587 -25.79 5.37 5.36
CA TYR A 587 -26.31 6.51 6.10
C TYR A 587 -25.52 6.79 7.39
N GLY A 588 -25.43 8.06 7.81
CA GLY A 588 -24.80 8.44 9.07
C GLY A 588 -23.34 8.88 8.95
N ASN A 589 -22.81 9.47 10.02
CA ASN A 589 -21.46 10.05 10.02
C ASN A 589 -20.41 8.99 10.36
N TYR A 590 -19.16 9.30 10.03
CA TYR A 590 -18.02 8.55 10.53
C TYR A 590 -17.97 8.59 12.07
N SER A 591 -17.85 7.41 12.68
CA SER A 591 -17.87 7.25 14.13
C SER A 591 -16.49 6.90 14.72
N GLY A 592 -15.59 6.30 13.94
CA GLY A 592 -14.25 5.92 14.36
C GLY A 592 -13.70 4.73 13.57
N SER A 593 -12.48 4.30 13.89
CA SER A 593 -11.85 3.11 13.30
C SER A 593 -11.90 1.97 14.31
N HIS A 594 -12.24 0.77 13.83
CA HIS A 594 -12.49 -0.40 14.68
C HIS A 594 -11.69 -1.60 14.19
N ALA A 595 -11.07 -2.33 15.11
CA ALA A 595 -10.24 -3.50 14.81
C ALA A 595 -11.01 -4.80 15.05
N VAL A 596 -10.93 -5.72 14.09
CA VAL A 596 -11.73 -6.95 14.03
C VAL A 596 -10.95 -8.09 13.40
N LYS A 597 -11.48 -9.31 13.52
CA LYS A 597 -10.86 -10.52 12.98
C LYS A 597 -11.62 -11.01 11.75
N VAL A 598 -10.98 -11.00 10.58
CA VAL A 598 -11.51 -11.59 9.34
C VAL A 598 -11.16 -13.07 9.29
N LEU A 599 -12.15 -13.92 8.99
CA LEU A 599 -12.00 -15.37 9.05
C LEU A 599 -12.58 -16.11 7.84
N GLY A 600 -13.11 -15.39 6.85
CA GLY A 600 -13.66 -16.02 5.66
C GLY A 600 -14.24 -15.04 4.66
N TRP A 601 -14.82 -15.57 3.60
CA TRP A 601 -15.49 -14.79 2.55
C TRP A 601 -16.56 -15.61 1.86
N GLY A 602 -17.40 -14.94 1.09
CA GLY A 602 -18.36 -15.61 0.22
C GLY A 602 -19.08 -14.65 -0.71
N VAL A 603 -20.19 -15.12 -1.28
CA VAL A 603 -21.11 -14.33 -2.09
C VAL A 603 -22.51 -14.61 -1.59
N GLU A 604 -23.28 -13.56 -1.30
CA GLU A 604 -24.67 -13.63 -0.85
C GLU A 604 -25.52 -12.77 -1.78
N ASP A 605 -26.51 -13.38 -2.44
CA ASP A 605 -27.38 -12.72 -3.43
C ASP A 605 -26.60 -11.92 -4.50
N GLY A 606 -25.50 -12.50 -5.00
CA GLY A 606 -24.62 -11.85 -5.98
C GLY A 606 -23.64 -10.82 -5.39
N THR A 607 -23.73 -10.53 -4.10
CA THR A 607 -22.89 -9.55 -3.41
C THR A 607 -21.71 -10.26 -2.71
N PRO A 608 -20.45 -9.99 -3.11
CA PRO A 608 -19.29 -10.57 -2.44
C PRO A 608 -19.10 -9.99 -1.03
N TYR A 609 -18.71 -10.82 -0.07
CA TYR A 609 -18.49 -10.38 1.31
C TYR A 609 -17.23 -10.98 1.96
N TRP A 610 -16.73 -10.28 2.97
CA TRP A 610 -15.83 -10.79 4.02
C TRP A 610 -16.65 -11.21 5.23
N LEU A 611 -16.34 -12.36 5.83
CA LEU A 611 -16.92 -12.84 7.08
C LEU A 611 -16.02 -12.43 8.25
N ILE A 612 -16.58 -11.69 9.19
CA ILE A 612 -15.82 -11.01 10.24
C ILE A 612 -16.44 -11.30 11.61
N ALA A 613 -15.59 -11.54 12.61
CA ALA A 613 -15.94 -11.62 14.02
C ALA A 613 -15.74 -10.25 14.68
N ASN A 614 -16.78 -9.72 15.31
CA ASN A 614 -16.73 -8.48 16.06
C ASN A 614 -16.24 -8.71 17.51
N SER A 615 -16.08 -7.64 18.28
CA SER A 615 -15.67 -7.64 19.69
C SER A 615 -16.72 -7.00 20.62
N TRP A 616 -17.99 -7.02 20.22
CA TRP A 616 -19.12 -6.41 20.95
C TRP A 616 -20.09 -7.46 21.54
N GLY A 617 -19.59 -8.67 21.79
CA GLY A 617 -20.37 -9.78 22.31
C GLY A 617 -21.21 -10.50 21.25
N SER A 618 -21.69 -11.69 21.61
CA SER A 618 -22.45 -12.57 20.72
C SER A 618 -23.89 -12.12 20.48
N ASP A 619 -24.43 -11.23 21.33
CA ASP A 619 -25.80 -10.74 21.21
C ASP A 619 -25.93 -9.62 20.15
N TRP A 620 -24.79 -9.06 19.72
CA TRP A 620 -24.76 -8.06 18.66
C TRP A 620 -24.94 -8.70 17.28
N GLY A 621 -25.89 -8.19 16.51
CA GLY A 621 -26.27 -8.71 15.20
C GLY A 621 -26.97 -10.08 15.27
N SER A 622 -27.73 -10.43 14.25
CA SER A 622 -28.47 -11.70 14.22
C SER A 622 -27.61 -12.90 13.81
N LEU A 623 -26.32 -12.68 13.53
CA LEU A 623 -25.35 -13.73 13.19
C LEU A 623 -24.50 -14.15 14.39
N GLY A 624 -24.87 -13.76 15.61
CA GLY A 624 -24.19 -14.20 16.84
C GLY A 624 -22.85 -13.49 17.06
N GLY A 625 -22.78 -12.18 16.86
CA GLY A 625 -21.55 -11.38 16.96
C GLY A 625 -20.68 -11.34 15.70
N PHE A 626 -21.07 -12.07 14.66
CA PHE A 626 -20.44 -12.01 13.34
C PHE A 626 -21.14 -10.98 12.45
N PHE A 627 -20.44 -10.47 11.44
CA PHE A 627 -21.05 -9.71 10.36
C PHE A 627 -20.40 -10.01 9.02
N LYS A 628 -21.09 -9.63 7.95
CA LYS A 628 -20.57 -9.67 6.60
C LYS A 628 -20.47 -8.24 6.09
N ILE A 629 -19.37 -7.92 5.42
CA ILE A 629 -19.12 -6.61 4.83
C ILE A 629 -18.69 -6.77 3.38
N LEU A 630 -19.07 -5.83 2.51
CA LEU A 630 -18.78 -5.87 1.08
C LEU A 630 -17.28 -6.09 0.79
N ARG A 631 -16.98 -7.14 0.01
CA ARG A 631 -15.62 -7.52 -0.44
C ARG A 631 -15.35 -7.02 -1.86
N GLY A 632 -14.08 -6.79 -2.22
CA GLY A 632 -13.66 -6.34 -3.56
C GLY A 632 -13.75 -4.81 -3.81
N ALA A 633 -14.29 -4.05 -2.86
CA ALA A 633 -14.48 -2.60 -2.99
C ALA A 633 -13.58 -1.74 -2.07
N ASN A 634 -12.73 -2.35 -1.23
CA ASN A 634 -12.10 -1.70 -0.07
C ASN A 634 -13.15 -0.93 0.78
N HIS A 635 -14.34 -1.53 0.91
CA HIS A 635 -15.50 -0.89 1.51
C HIS A 635 -15.25 -0.57 2.98
N CYS A 636 -15.58 0.65 3.42
CA CYS A 636 -15.23 1.18 4.74
C CYS A 636 -13.72 1.21 5.05
N GLY A 637 -12.85 1.13 4.05
CA GLY A 637 -11.40 1.14 4.24
C GLY A 637 -10.96 0.01 5.15
N ILE A 638 -11.20 -1.25 4.76
CA ILE A 638 -10.61 -2.42 5.44
C ILE A 638 -9.09 -2.30 5.29
N LYS A 639 -8.46 -1.62 6.24
CA LYS A 639 -7.03 -1.43 6.35
C LYS A 639 -6.48 -2.68 6.99
N GLN A 640 -5.82 -3.52 6.20
CA GLN A 640 -5.08 -4.65 6.76
C GLN A 640 -4.01 -4.16 7.73
N LEU A 641 -3.97 -4.74 8.92
CA LEU A 641 -2.85 -4.58 9.82
C LEU A 641 -2.50 -5.92 10.45
N ILE A 642 -1.40 -6.43 9.91
CA ILE A 642 -0.50 -7.42 10.47
C ILE A 642 -1.05 -8.83 10.71
N SER A 643 -0.35 -9.77 10.09
CA SER A 643 -0.45 -11.19 10.34
C SER A 643 0.92 -11.72 10.80
N CYS A 644 0.93 -12.89 11.44
CA CYS A 644 2.12 -13.55 11.98
C CYS A 644 2.13 -15.04 11.61
N CYS A 645 3.34 -15.59 11.45
CA CYS A 645 3.61 -17.03 11.50
C CYS A 645 3.92 -17.43 12.95
N THR A 646 3.20 -18.40 13.51
CA THR A 646 3.45 -18.92 14.87
C THR A 646 4.42 -20.09 14.83
N GLU A 647 5.71 -19.81 14.64
CA GLU A 647 6.77 -20.76 15.01
C GLU A 647 7.87 -20.04 15.82
N CYS A 648 7.85 -20.22 17.13
CA CYS A 648 8.97 -19.84 17.97
C CYS A 648 10.06 -20.93 17.88
N GLY A 649 11.30 -20.52 17.70
CA GLY A 649 12.43 -21.43 17.85
C GLY A 649 12.61 -21.89 19.29
N HIS A 650 12.87 -23.19 19.48
CA HIS A 650 13.05 -23.85 20.78
C HIS A 650 14.46 -24.44 20.91
N GLY A 651 15.50 -23.71 20.47
CA GLY A 651 16.89 -24.18 20.48
C GLY A 651 17.10 -25.34 19.52
N CYS A 652 17.47 -26.52 20.03
CA CYS A 652 17.71 -27.73 19.22
C CYS A 652 16.44 -28.28 18.53
N GLN A 653 15.26 -27.76 18.84
CA GLN A 653 13.98 -28.12 18.21
C GLN A 653 13.61 -27.23 17.02
N GLY A 654 14.53 -26.40 16.54
CA GLY A 654 14.34 -25.48 15.42
C GLY A 654 14.46 -24.02 15.83
N GLY A 655 14.86 -23.18 14.89
CA GLY A 655 15.15 -21.76 15.11
C GLY A 655 15.00 -20.92 13.85
N SER A 656 14.86 -19.61 14.02
CA SER A 656 14.80 -18.66 12.90
C SER A 656 16.20 -18.12 12.60
N SER A 657 16.67 -18.32 11.37
CA SER A 657 17.91 -17.75 10.83
C SER A 657 18.00 -16.25 11.10
N THR A 658 16.98 -15.47 10.72
CA THR A 658 16.95 -14.01 10.93
C THR A 658 17.07 -13.63 12.42
N ARG A 659 16.45 -14.38 13.33
CA ARG A 659 16.58 -14.13 14.79
C ARG A 659 17.99 -14.42 15.31
N ALA A 660 18.71 -15.37 14.72
CA ALA A 660 20.10 -15.62 15.07
C ALA A 660 20.98 -14.41 14.70
N TRP A 661 20.73 -13.78 13.54
CA TRP A 661 21.40 -12.54 13.13
C TRP A 661 20.99 -11.34 14.00
N ASP A 662 19.70 -11.19 14.32
CA ASP A 662 19.22 -10.15 15.24
C ASP A 662 19.98 -10.24 16.57
N TYR A 663 20.08 -11.46 17.14
CA TYR A 663 20.75 -11.72 18.41
C TYR A 663 22.25 -11.39 18.35
N TRP A 664 22.92 -11.67 17.22
CA TRP A 664 24.31 -11.30 17.03
C TRP A 664 24.53 -9.79 17.04
N VAL A 665 23.61 -9.00 16.47
CA VAL A 665 23.68 -7.54 16.49
C VAL A 665 23.31 -6.96 17.86
N SER A 666 22.26 -7.48 18.51
CA SER A 666 21.73 -6.91 19.75
C SER A 666 22.47 -7.34 21.01
N ASP A 667 22.79 -8.63 21.12
CA ASP A 667 23.24 -9.28 22.35
C ASP A 667 24.66 -9.85 22.24
N GLY A 668 25.18 -9.94 21.01
CA GLY A 668 26.48 -10.51 20.69
C GLY A 668 26.55 -12.03 20.93
N ILE A 669 27.50 -12.69 20.29
CA ILE A 669 27.77 -14.11 20.49
C ILE A 669 29.19 -14.28 21.05
N VAL A 670 29.39 -15.30 21.87
CA VAL A 670 30.72 -15.67 22.34
C VAL A 670 31.35 -16.67 21.39
N LEU A 671 32.68 -16.82 21.42
CA LEU A 671 33.34 -17.83 20.61
C LEU A 671 32.92 -19.22 21.06
N GLY A 672 32.53 -20.04 20.10
CA GLY A 672 32.18 -21.44 20.28
C GLY A 672 33.01 -22.33 19.37
N GLY A 673 33.36 -23.50 19.86
CA GLY A 673 33.96 -24.61 19.10
C GLY A 673 33.00 -25.79 19.05
N ASP A 674 33.35 -26.81 18.27
CA ASP A 674 32.65 -28.10 18.37
C ASP A 674 32.89 -28.75 19.76
N CYS A 675 32.07 -29.75 20.08
CA CYS A 675 32.12 -30.46 21.35
C CYS A 675 33.46 -31.20 21.59
N TYR A 676 34.25 -31.48 20.55
CA TYR A 676 35.46 -32.30 20.61
C TYR A 676 36.76 -31.49 20.66
N THR A 677 36.76 -30.28 20.13
CA THR A 677 37.91 -29.37 20.12
C THR A 677 37.99 -28.55 21.40
N GLY A 678 36.86 -28.33 22.09
CA GLY A 678 36.80 -27.64 23.38
C GLY A 678 37.34 -26.20 23.31
N LYS A 679 37.20 -25.52 22.16
CA LYS A 679 37.71 -24.15 21.96
C LYS A 679 36.62 -23.11 22.15
N GLY A 680 37.00 -21.91 22.61
CA GLY A 680 36.10 -20.79 22.82
C GLY A 680 35.45 -20.77 24.21
N CYS A 681 34.75 -19.69 24.52
CA CYS A 681 34.07 -19.46 25.80
C CYS A 681 32.93 -20.47 26.03
N GLN A 682 32.15 -20.81 24.99
CA GLN A 682 31.06 -21.78 25.07
C GLN A 682 31.12 -22.78 23.92
N PRO A 683 31.87 -23.88 24.07
CA PRO A 683 31.85 -25.00 23.12
C PRO A 683 30.45 -25.63 23.02
N TYR A 684 30.14 -26.23 21.87
CA TYR A 684 28.87 -26.90 21.65
C TYR A 684 28.69 -28.03 22.67
N SER A 685 27.58 -28.04 23.41
CA SER A 685 27.41 -28.97 24.53
C SER A 685 27.17 -30.42 24.06
N GLU A 686 27.67 -31.38 24.82
CA GLU A 686 27.41 -32.81 24.63
C GLU A 686 25.90 -33.14 24.70
N SER A 687 25.13 -32.46 25.57
CA SER A 687 23.67 -32.66 25.65
C SER A 687 22.90 -32.23 24.39
N ALA A 688 23.34 -31.15 23.73
CA ALA A 688 22.80 -30.74 22.45
C ALA A 688 23.21 -31.69 21.32
N PHE A 689 24.46 -32.16 21.34
CA PHE A 689 25.04 -33.02 20.32
C PHE A 689 24.48 -34.45 20.35
N GLU A 690 24.41 -35.10 21.52
CA GLU A 690 24.01 -36.51 21.63
C GLU A 690 22.50 -36.68 21.81
N ASN A 691 21.85 -35.75 22.50
CA ASN A 691 20.46 -35.93 22.96
C ASN A 691 19.48 -34.92 22.35
N GLY A 692 19.95 -33.98 21.52
CA GLY A 692 19.11 -32.95 20.92
C GLY A 692 18.44 -32.03 21.95
N VAL A 693 19.00 -31.94 23.16
CA VAL A 693 18.44 -31.14 24.26
C VAL A 693 19.02 -29.74 24.20
N THR A 694 18.14 -28.74 24.13
CA THR A 694 18.53 -27.33 24.20
C THR A 694 19.24 -27.04 25.52
N PRO A 695 20.51 -26.58 25.50
CA PRO A 695 21.26 -26.29 26.72
C PRO A 695 20.64 -25.13 27.49
N GLU A 696 20.86 -25.11 28.81
CA GLU A 696 20.49 -23.95 29.61
C GLU A 696 21.30 -22.72 29.19
N CYS A 697 20.65 -21.56 29.20
CA CYS A 697 21.28 -20.28 28.87
C CYS A 697 22.15 -19.82 30.05
N ASP A 698 23.40 -20.31 30.08
CA ASP A 698 24.41 -19.86 31.02
C ASP A 698 25.14 -18.62 30.46
N LYS A 699 25.34 -17.61 31.31
CA LYS A 699 26.07 -16.36 30.98
C LYS A 699 27.50 -16.39 31.50
N THR A 700 28.08 -17.58 31.55
CA THR A 700 29.47 -17.84 31.92
C THR A 700 30.16 -18.66 30.84
N CYS A 701 31.49 -18.59 30.77
CA CYS A 701 32.24 -19.46 29.88
C CYS A 701 32.24 -20.88 30.48
N SER A 702 31.66 -21.83 29.74
CA SER A 702 31.60 -23.23 30.14
C SER A 702 32.94 -23.94 29.93
N ASN A 703 33.83 -23.36 29.12
CA ASN A 703 35.20 -23.83 28.95
C ASN A 703 36.11 -23.29 30.06
N ALA A 704 36.55 -24.18 30.95
CA ALA A 704 37.42 -23.83 32.07
C ALA A 704 38.82 -23.36 31.64
N ASP A 705 39.27 -23.75 30.45
CA ASP A 705 40.58 -23.38 29.90
C ASP A 705 40.54 -22.07 29.09
N TYR A 706 39.38 -21.42 29.00
CA TYR A 706 39.20 -20.16 28.29
C TYR A 706 39.34 -18.96 29.23
N GLU A 707 40.45 -18.22 29.09
CA GLU A 707 40.83 -17.16 30.03
C GLU A 707 39.93 -15.91 29.96
N THR A 708 39.31 -15.64 28.80
CA THR A 708 38.45 -14.46 28.60
C THR A 708 37.09 -14.65 29.26
N ARG A 709 36.59 -13.63 29.96
CA ARG A 709 35.27 -13.68 30.60
C ARG A 709 34.15 -13.61 29.57
N TYR A 710 33.01 -14.24 29.88
CA TYR A 710 31.83 -14.28 29.00
C TYR A 710 31.41 -12.89 28.48
N SER A 711 31.38 -11.87 29.33
CA SER A 711 31.02 -10.50 28.94
C SER A 711 32.06 -9.82 28.05
N GLU A 712 33.32 -10.24 28.15
CA GLU A 712 34.45 -9.69 27.39
C GLU A 712 34.65 -10.43 26.06
N ASP A 713 34.19 -11.68 25.95
CA ASP A 713 34.23 -12.49 24.73
C ASP A 713 33.02 -12.27 23.80
N LYS A 714 32.19 -11.25 24.06
CA LYS A 714 31.02 -10.96 23.22
C LYS A 714 31.45 -10.26 21.92
N HIS A 715 31.20 -10.93 20.80
CA HIS A 715 31.41 -10.43 19.44
C HIS A 715 30.07 -10.03 18.83
N TYR A 716 30.01 -8.84 18.24
CA TYR A 716 28.76 -8.25 17.77
C TYR A 716 28.76 -8.08 16.26
N GLY A 717 27.57 -8.11 15.66
CA GLY A 717 27.35 -7.59 14.32
C GLY A 717 27.15 -6.07 14.37
N ALA A 718 27.66 -5.36 13.37
CA ALA A 718 27.32 -3.96 13.14
C ALA A 718 25.93 -3.84 12.52
N SER A 719 25.61 -4.75 11.59
CA SER A 719 24.32 -4.86 10.92
C SER A 719 24.13 -6.27 10.37
N HIS A 720 22.90 -6.63 10.07
CA HIS A 720 22.58 -7.80 9.25
C HIS A 720 21.48 -7.43 8.26
N TYR A 721 21.42 -8.16 7.15
CA TYR A 721 20.50 -7.90 6.06
C TYR A 721 20.18 -9.18 5.29
N LYS A 722 19.04 -9.14 4.60
CA LYS A 722 18.61 -10.20 3.71
C LYS A 722 19.05 -9.87 2.29
N ILE A 723 19.60 -10.84 1.58
CA ILE A 723 19.95 -10.70 0.16
C ILE A 723 18.70 -11.07 -0.66
N GLU A 724 18.48 -10.32 -1.73
CA GLU A 724 17.41 -10.63 -2.68
C GLU A 724 17.60 -12.04 -3.26
N SER A 725 16.47 -12.66 -3.65
CA SER A 725 16.48 -13.97 -4.30
C SER A 725 16.90 -13.85 -5.76
N ASP A 726 18.13 -13.37 -5.94
CA ASP A 726 18.78 -13.17 -7.22
C ASP A 726 20.20 -13.74 -7.15
N VAL A 727 20.50 -14.62 -8.10
CA VAL A 727 21.79 -15.32 -8.15
C VAL A 727 22.95 -14.34 -8.24
N SER A 728 22.81 -13.26 -9.01
CA SER A 728 23.89 -12.29 -9.19
C SER A 728 24.15 -11.49 -7.92
N GLN A 729 23.12 -11.18 -7.14
CA GLN A 729 23.25 -10.53 -5.83
C GLN A 729 23.92 -11.45 -4.80
N ILE A 730 23.50 -12.72 -4.72
CA ILE A 730 24.11 -13.71 -3.82
C ILE A 730 25.59 -13.91 -4.19
N GLN A 731 25.91 -13.98 -5.48
CA GLN A 731 27.30 -14.07 -5.96
C GLN A 731 28.10 -12.81 -5.64
N ALA A 732 27.51 -11.63 -5.84
CA ALA A 732 28.15 -10.35 -5.55
C ALA A 732 28.49 -10.23 -4.05
N GLU A 733 27.57 -10.63 -3.18
CA GLU A 733 27.82 -10.63 -1.73
C GLU A 733 28.94 -11.60 -1.36
N ILE A 734 28.88 -12.84 -1.86
CA ILE A 734 29.92 -13.82 -1.58
C ILE A 734 31.30 -13.34 -2.05
N LEU A 735 31.34 -12.64 -3.19
CA LEU A 735 32.58 -12.07 -3.73
C LEU A 735 33.10 -10.89 -2.91
N ALA A 736 32.22 -10.02 -2.44
CA ALA A 736 32.57 -8.79 -1.75
C ALA A 736 32.90 -9.02 -0.26
N ASN A 737 32.06 -9.80 0.42
CA ASN A 737 32.00 -9.88 1.88
C ASN A 737 32.14 -11.31 2.43
N GLY A 738 32.14 -12.32 1.55
CA GLY A 738 32.36 -13.72 1.92
C GLY A 738 31.08 -14.53 2.13
N PRO A 739 31.16 -15.72 2.75
CA PRO A 739 30.06 -16.67 2.79
C PRO A 739 28.76 -16.11 3.40
N VAL A 740 27.64 -16.57 2.87
CA VAL A 740 26.29 -16.17 3.31
C VAL A 740 25.56 -17.34 3.96
N GLU A 741 24.60 -17.06 4.84
CA GLU A 741 23.70 -18.09 5.35
C GLU A 741 22.53 -18.26 4.37
N GLY A 742 22.21 -19.50 4.02
CA GLY A 742 21.00 -19.84 3.28
C GLY A 742 20.12 -20.80 4.08
N SER A 743 18.92 -21.07 3.59
CA SER A 743 18.13 -22.21 4.05
C SER A 743 17.40 -22.85 2.89
N PHE A 744 17.20 -24.16 2.94
CA PHE A 744 16.52 -24.90 1.90
C PHE A 744 15.65 -26.02 2.48
N THR A 745 14.69 -26.49 1.70
CA THR A 745 13.87 -27.64 2.03
C THR A 745 14.64 -28.94 1.82
N VAL A 746 14.76 -29.73 2.89
CA VAL A 746 15.38 -31.07 2.86
C VAL A 746 14.31 -32.10 2.55
N TYR A 747 14.62 -32.98 1.61
CA TYR A 747 13.81 -34.15 1.25
C TYR A 747 14.54 -35.42 1.66
N ASP A 748 13.81 -36.53 1.78
CA ASP A 748 14.38 -37.80 2.25
C ASP A 748 15.59 -38.30 1.42
N ASP A 749 15.59 -38.07 0.10
CA ASP A 749 16.71 -38.46 -0.77
C ASP A 749 18.01 -37.70 -0.49
N PHE A 750 17.92 -36.49 0.08
CA PHE A 750 19.10 -35.71 0.47
C PHE A 750 19.95 -36.40 1.53
N PHE A 751 19.34 -37.18 2.45
CA PHE A 751 20.10 -37.92 3.46
C PHE A 751 21.04 -38.97 2.86
N ALA A 752 20.78 -39.41 1.63
CA ALA A 752 21.61 -40.35 0.89
C ALA A 752 22.68 -39.68 -0.01
N TYR A 753 22.77 -38.35 -0.03
CA TYR A 753 23.73 -37.61 -0.85
C TYR A 753 25.18 -38.03 -0.55
N GLN A 754 25.97 -38.23 -1.61
CA GLN A 754 27.40 -38.52 -1.52
C GLN A 754 28.22 -37.53 -2.34
N THR A 755 27.96 -37.40 -3.65
CA THR A 755 28.70 -36.51 -4.55
C THR A 755 27.79 -35.99 -5.67
N GLY A 756 28.30 -35.08 -6.51
CA GLY A 756 27.57 -34.51 -7.64
C GLY A 756 26.76 -33.26 -7.28
N VAL A 757 25.97 -32.74 -8.22
CA VAL A 757 25.05 -31.62 -7.98
C VAL A 757 23.68 -32.17 -7.59
N TYR A 758 23.31 -31.97 -6.32
CA TYR A 758 22.02 -32.42 -5.80
C TYR A 758 20.86 -31.73 -6.52
N GLN A 759 19.93 -32.56 -6.98
CA GLN A 759 18.62 -32.21 -7.49
C GLN A 759 17.64 -33.18 -6.84
N TYR A 760 16.50 -32.66 -6.39
CA TYR A 760 15.49 -33.47 -5.72
C TYR A 760 14.85 -34.40 -6.74
N THR A 761 14.70 -35.66 -6.36
CA THR A 761 14.14 -36.70 -7.23
C THR A 761 12.92 -37.38 -6.64
N TYR A 762 12.97 -37.73 -5.35
CA TYR A 762 11.92 -38.52 -4.70
C TYR A 762 12.05 -38.48 -3.17
N GLY A 763 10.94 -38.46 -2.46
CA GLY A 763 10.91 -38.51 -1.00
C GLY A 763 10.00 -37.44 -0.40
N ASP A 764 9.59 -37.63 0.85
CA ASP A 764 8.78 -36.64 1.55
C ASP A 764 9.67 -35.49 2.05
N VAL A 765 9.04 -34.37 2.41
CA VAL A 765 9.72 -33.24 3.04
C VAL A 765 10.12 -33.62 4.46
N ALA A 766 11.42 -33.63 4.74
CA ALA A 766 11.98 -33.92 6.05
C ALA A 766 12.05 -32.68 6.95
N GLY A 767 12.16 -31.49 6.36
CA GLY A 767 12.16 -30.21 7.09
C GLY A 767 12.86 -29.09 6.35
N ALA A 768 13.07 -27.97 7.03
CA ALA A 768 13.90 -26.87 6.57
C ALA A 768 15.28 -26.93 7.24
N HIS A 769 16.34 -26.59 6.51
CA HIS A 769 17.70 -26.67 7.02
C HIS A 769 18.51 -25.41 6.71
N ALA A 770 19.16 -24.86 7.73
CA ALA A 770 20.04 -23.69 7.60
C ALA A 770 21.46 -24.14 7.23
N ILE A 771 22.08 -23.41 6.30
CA ILE A 771 23.33 -23.78 5.65
C ILE A 771 24.24 -22.58 5.44
N LYS A 772 25.52 -22.83 5.20
CA LYS A 772 26.47 -21.80 4.77
C LYS A 772 26.83 -21.97 3.29
N ILE A 773 26.46 -21.00 2.46
CA ILE A 773 26.80 -20.96 1.04
C ILE A 773 28.17 -20.29 0.89
N LEU A 774 29.10 -21.01 0.28
CA LEU A 774 30.52 -20.63 0.20
C LEU A 774 30.92 -20.07 -1.14
N GLY A 775 30.22 -20.45 -2.20
CA GLY A 775 30.61 -20.15 -3.57
C GLY A 775 29.75 -20.91 -4.56
N TRP A 776 30.16 -20.90 -5.83
CA TRP A 776 29.41 -21.52 -6.91
C TRP A 776 30.34 -22.11 -7.97
N GLY A 777 29.81 -22.96 -8.83
CA GLY A 777 30.54 -23.52 -9.96
C GLY A 777 29.62 -24.12 -11.02
N VAL A 778 30.21 -24.86 -11.95
CA VAL A 778 29.52 -25.66 -12.96
C VAL A 778 30.17 -27.04 -12.97
N GLU A 779 29.35 -28.10 -12.90
CA GLU A 779 29.79 -29.48 -13.01
C GLU A 779 28.91 -30.20 -14.04
N ASN A 780 29.51 -30.79 -15.08
CA ASN A 780 28.78 -31.43 -16.18
C ASN A 780 27.65 -30.55 -16.74
N ASP A 781 27.99 -29.30 -17.09
CA ASP A 781 27.06 -28.25 -17.56
C ASP A 781 25.93 -27.87 -16.58
N THR A 782 25.97 -28.38 -15.34
CA THR A 782 24.99 -28.06 -14.30
C THR A 782 25.55 -27.01 -13.34
N PRO A 783 24.96 -25.81 -13.25
CA PRO A 783 25.38 -24.79 -12.29
C PRO A 783 25.03 -25.21 -10.86
N TYR A 784 25.93 -24.94 -9.91
CA TYR A 784 25.71 -25.30 -8.51
C TYR A 784 26.14 -24.21 -7.51
N TRP A 785 25.52 -24.22 -6.33
CA TRP A 785 26.01 -23.60 -5.11
C TRP A 785 26.88 -24.61 -4.35
N LEU A 786 28.07 -24.19 -3.90
CA LEU A 786 28.91 -24.96 -2.97
C LEU A 786 28.49 -24.62 -1.55
N VAL A 787 28.10 -25.63 -0.79
CA VAL A 787 27.47 -25.45 0.52
C VAL A 787 28.20 -26.26 1.58
N ALA A 788 28.47 -25.64 2.74
CA ALA A 788 28.89 -26.35 3.94
C ALA A 788 27.67 -26.75 4.77
N ASN A 789 27.63 -28.03 5.16
CA ASN A 789 26.62 -28.58 6.04
C ASN A 789 27.10 -28.56 7.50
N SER A 790 26.16 -28.57 8.45
CA SER A 790 26.42 -28.62 9.90
C SER A 790 26.47 -30.05 10.47
N TRP A 791 26.41 -31.08 9.63
CA TRP A 791 26.38 -32.49 10.03
C TRP A 791 27.77 -33.15 10.16
N GLY A 792 28.83 -32.34 10.14
CA GLY A 792 30.22 -32.77 10.33
C GLY A 792 30.90 -33.29 9.07
N GLU A 793 32.22 -33.44 9.15
CA GLU A 793 33.09 -33.77 8.00
C GLU A 793 32.90 -35.21 7.49
N ASN A 794 32.32 -36.10 8.28
CA ASN A 794 32.05 -37.50 7.90
C ASN A 794 30.77 -37.65 7.07
N TRP A 795 29.97 -36.59 6.93
CA TRP A 795 28.74 -36.63 6.15
C TRP A 795 28.97 -36.22 4.70
N GLY A 796 28.41 -36.99 3.78
CA GLY A 796 28.62 -36.83 2.34
C GLY A 796 30.04 -37.21 1.89
N GLY A 797 30.20 -37.49 0.60
CA GLY A 797 31.48 -37.86 -0.02
C GLY A 797 32.42 -36.68 -0.29
N LEU A 798 32.02 -35.46 0.07
CA LEU A 798 32.81 -34.25 -0.09
C LEU A 798 33.29 -33.64 1.24
N GLY A 799 33.28 -34.40 2.34
CA GLY A 799 33.87 -33.96 3.61
C GLY A 799 33.01 -32.96 4.39
N GLY A 800 31.69 -33.18 4.48
CA GLY A 800 30.74 -32.24 5.10
C GLY A 800 30.21 -31.14 4.18
N PHE A 801 30.65 -31.13 2.91
CA PHE A 801 30.17 -30.21 1.89
C PHE A 801 29.21 -30.90 0.92
N PHE A 802 28.38 -30.13 0.24
CA PHE A 802 27.57 -30.60 -0.87
C PHE A 802 27.40 -29.53 -1.94
N LYS A 803 26.96 -29.97 -3.12
CA LYS A 803 26.60 -29.09 -4.23
C LYS A 803 25.11 -29.24 -4.51
N ILE A 804 24.43 -28.15 -4.82
CA ILE A 804 22.99 -28.14 -5.12
C ILE A 804 22.73 -27.18 -6.28
N LEU A 805 21.74 -27.51 -7.11
CA LEU A 805 21.40 -26.76 -8.32
C LEU A 805 21.20 -25.26 -8.02
N ARG A 806 21.86 -24.42 -8.83
CA ARG A 806 21.82 -22.95 -8.73
C ARG A 806 21.08 -22.35 -9.92
N GLY A 807 20.28 -21.32 -9.67
CA GLY A 807 19.60 -20.50 -10.68
C GLY A 807 18.17 -20.88 -10.98
N GLU A 808 17.64 -21.88 -10.28
CA GLU A 808 16.22 -22.26 -10.34
C GLU A 808 15.56 -22.20 -8.96
N ASP A 809 16.22 -21.59 -7.97
CA ASP A 809 15.79 -21.62 -6.57
C ASP A 809 15.42 -23.04 -6.10
N HIS A 810 16.27 -23.99 -6.50
CA HIS A 810 16.00 -25.41 -6.31
C HIS A 810 15.91 -25.76 -4.82
N CYS A 811 14.81 -26.39 -4.41
CA CYS A 811 14.45 -26.61 -3.00
C CYS A 811 14.35 -25.32 -2.16
N GLY A 812 14.12 -24.16 -2.79
CA GLY A 812 13.97 -22.88 -2.11
C GLY A 812 15.27 -22.27 -1.58
N ILE A 813 16.43 -22.78 -2.01
CA ILE A 813 17.73 -22.41 -1.44
C ILE A 813 18.09 -20.93 -1.64
N GLU A 814 17.54 -20.26 -2.65
CA GLU A 814 17.84 -18.86 -3.00
C GLU A 814 16.85 -17.88 -2.36
N ASN A 815 15.78 -18.36 -1.71
CA ASN A 815 14.70 -17.52 -1.17
C ASN A 815 14.99 -16.88 0.19
N ASN A 816 15.91 -17.46 0.96
CA ASN A 816 16.18 -17.03 2.32
C ASN A 816 17.67 -16.97 2.59
N ILE A 817 18.30 -15.94 2.05
CA ILE A 817 19.71 -15.66 2.20
C ILE A 817 19.94 -14.49 3.15
N ASN A 818 20.73 -14.71 4.20
CA ASN A 818 21.09 -13.71 5.18
C ASN A 818 22.61 -13.50 5.22
N ALA A 819 23.02 -12.25 5.39
CA ALA A 819 24.40 -11.83 5.56
C ALA A 819 24.47 -10.71 6.61
N GLY A 820 25.68 -10.34 7.02
CA GLY A 820 25.85 -9.25 7.96
C GLY A 820 27.29 -8.82 8.13
N GLU A 821 27.45 -7.60 8.61
CA GLU A 821 28.75 -6.96 8.79
C GLU A 821 29.20 -7.10 10.24
N PRO A 822 30.43 -7.58 10.51
CA PRO A 822 30.93 -7.64 11.88
C PRO A 822 31.20 -6.25 12.44
N LYS A 823 30.93 -6.06 13.74
CA LYS A 823 31.31 -4.85 14.47
C LYS A 823 32.76 -4.98 14.92
N LEU A 824 33.64 -4.25 14.22
CA LEU A 824 35.08 -4.25 14.45
C LEU A 824 35.48 -3.56 15.76
#